data_AF-A0A7S3WZ06-F1
#
_entry.id   AF-A0A7S3WZ06-F1
#
_cell.length_a   1.000
_cell.length_b   1.000
_cell.length_c   1.000
_cell.angle_alpha   90.00
_cell.angle_beta   90.00
_cell.angle_gamma   90.00
#
_symmetry.space_group_name_H-M   'P 1'
#
loop_
_entity.id
_entity.type
_entity.pdbx_description
1 polymer ?
#
loop_
_entity_poly.entity_id
_entity_poly.type
_entity_poly.pdbx_seq_one_letter_code
_entity_poly.pdbx_strand_id
1 'polypeptide(L)'
;MSSHHYSPVDAEDLPGSYRYRQKTLQRWRFSMFLSFAAGVVVCMIAYPRLLPCKACAPCEKASPPVNVADVASRAAQIAVSKCPACPACPECQHKPCPACELSCPKIPECPSIAAAPAASQPDDAEVVARHRTKMLARDMVNIAECKPGQVCRADALNRSRVIGQKGITLWMTGLSGSGKTTIAEALERRLLYKLGKNVFRIDGDNLRTGLTKDLGFSPDDRAESVRRASHVAALFSEAGVITMVTLISPYRKDRDAARALHEKQGIPFMEVFMDVPLSVVQARDPKGLYKKVAKGLIKGFTGVDAPYEAPLHAELTLKNSELPVEQCVDQLVMALTAAGALSGHAMPDGLTPPDGGVHINRITTAPEALLARRKEAETLPKVPLTDIDVNWLQVVGEGWAAPLRGFMREGTLVQTLHFNSVLHDPNNVTGDYNSATTDWMQSSFPRERVSSPVPIVLPVTDFTRRQIAGAGAVALTNAAGVALAILRSPEVYELRVRELIHRTFGMTDDEHPYVKELLKPGKDYAVGGEVELLGKITYNDGLDAYRLTAEELRAAFKAKGADVVYAFQTRNPTHAGHAFLMKDSRQKLMARGYKKPVLWLSPLGGWTKASDVPLDVRVKQHQEVMAAGELHPDWTVMAIWPSPMIYAGPTEVQFHAKSRRAGGASYFTVGRDPAGMPYSSDGPGHEEGDDIYHPDHGRYALMSSPGVGGMQFLGFSKVYYDKKDHTMRGKDESRPDDFISISGSKMRKLAALAAKPCPPTIPSDLIASKCIPPGFMVQKGWEIVSDYYIRQKTGDWVPYSKQLGGLPLAPNMRSSAEQPFGKVAFTAHFVGADGAQISPWHNLALYPTASEPSFVNFVCEIPRGATAKLEVQKEKPFNPIMQDTKKGALRYYTYGASFFNYGMLPQTWEDPAKKGFNGTVGDNDPLDVMDLSSRTCKVGEMRKVKILGDLELIDQGELDHKIIVVDAEDPLAASASSAADLPAGVVPKLVEWLKRYKTTDGKPENKLASDTPTSAARAAEVVKECHESWQALKARGAGTTGFWLG
;
A
#
# COMPACT_ATOMS: atom_id res chain seq x y z
N MET A 1 -34.42 -1.92 -2.11
CA MET A 1 -35.09 -0.62 -2.35
C MET A 1 -36.08 -0.39 -1.23
N SER A 2 -35.77 0.53 -0.32
CA SER A 2 -36.72 1.21 0.57
C SER A 2 -36.17 2.61 0.80
N SER A 3 -36.99 3.61 0.52
CA SER A 3 -36.64 5.02 0.49
C SER A 3 -36.81 5.65 1.88
N HIS A 4 -35.70 6.05 2.51
CA HIS A 4 -35.73 7.03 3.61
C HIS A 4 -35.28 8.38 3.07
N HIS A 5 -36.16 9.38 3.21
CA HIS A 5 -35.91 10.77 2.88
C HIS A 5 -34.86 11.36 3.83
N TYR A 6 -33.71 11.78 3.27
CA TYR A 6 -32.82 12.75 3.90
C TYR A 6 -33.14 14.12 3.30
N SER A 7 -33.46 15.11 4.15
CA SER A 7 -33.51 16.53 3.76
C SER A 7 -32.12 16.99 3.32
N PRO A 8 -31.99 17.76 2.22
CA PRO A 8 -30.74 18.37 1.85
C PRO A 8 -30.43 19.53 2.81
N VAL A 9 -29.24 19.50 3.41
CA VAL A 9 -28.64 20.65 4.09
C VAL A 9 -28.35 21.71 3.03
N ASP A 10 -28.73 22.96 3.30
CA ASP A 10 -28.61 24.09 2.39
C ASP A 10 -27.18 24.27 1.87
N ALA A 11 -27.03 24.24 0.53
CA ALA A 11 -25.76 24.28 -0.18
C ALA A 11 -25.10 25.68 -0.19
N GLU A 12 -25.62 26.63 0.58
CA GLU A 12 -25.21 28.03 0.54
C GLU A 12 -23.94 28.34 1.36
N ASP A 13 -23.55 27.50 2.33
CA ASP A 13 -22.42 27.75 3.26
C ASP A 13 -21.08 27.07 2.90
N LEU A 14 -20.94 26.48 1.71
CA LEU A 14 -19.71 25.76 1.32
C LEU A 14 -18.74 26.64 0.50
N PRO A 15 -17.42 26.63 0.79
CA PRO A 15 -16.40 27.36 0.00
C PRO A 15 -16.43 27.00 -1.50
N GLY A 16 -16.17 27.98 -2.38
CA GLY A 16 -16.30 27.84 -3.84
C GLY A 16 -15.53 26.68 -4.49
N SER A 17 -14.44 26.22 -3.88
CA SER A 17 -13.68 25.03 -4.32
C SER A 17 -14.46 23.72 -4.14
N TYR A 18 -15.35 23.64 -3.15
CA TYR A 18 -16.18 22.47 -2.84
C TYR A 18 -17.32 22.30 -3.85
N ARG A 19 -17.94 23.41 -4.29
CA ARG A 19 -18.99 23.41 -5.33
C ARG A 19 -18.48 22.96 -6.69
N TYR A 20 -17.26 23.33 -7.06
CA TYR A 20 -16.62 22.88 -8.31
C TYR A 20 -16.32 21.37 -8.28
N ARG A 21 -15.84 20.86 -7.13
CA ARG A 21 -15.55 19.43 -6.93
C ARG A 21 -16.81 18.56 -6.97
N GLN A 22 -17.91 18.97 -6.31
CA GLN A 22 -19.17 18.23 -6.36
C GLN A 22 -19.77 18.17 -7.77
N LYS A 23 -19.72 19.27 -8.54
CA LYS A 23 -20.17 19.28 -9.94
C LYS A 23 -19.32 18.38 -10.83
N THR A 24 -18.02 18.29 -10.56
CA THR A 24 -17.09 17.42 -11.30
C THR A 24 -17.33 15.94 -10.97
N LEU A 25 -17.57 15.61 -9.70
CA LEU A 25 -17.94 14.27 -9.23
C LEU A 25 -19.29 13.81 -9.78
N GLN A 26 -20.29 14.70 -9.86
CA GLN A 26 -21.58 14.40 -10.49
C GLN A 26 -21.45 14.10 -11.99
N ARG A 27 -20.61 14.85 -12.72
CA ARG A 27 -20.30 14.58 -14.13
C ARG A 27 -19.59 13.23 -14.32
N TRP A 28 -18.68 12.86 -13.42
CA TRP A 28 -18.04 11.54 -13.37
C TRP A 28 -19.04 10.40 -13.16
N ARG A 29 -19.96 10.56 -12.20
CA ARG A 29 -21.03 9.56 -11.93
C ARG A 29 -21.91 9.33 -13.15
N PHE A 30 -22.25 10.40 -13.88
CA PHE A 30 -23.08 10.31 -15.08
C PHE A 30 -22.33 9.65 -16.26
N SER A 31 -21.05 9.99 -16.45
CA SER A 31 -20.19 9.37 -17.49
C SER A 31 -19.93 7.87 -17.23
N MET A 32 -19.76 7.46 -15.96
CA MET A 32 -19.63 6.06 -15.58
C MET A 32 -20.93 5.27 -15.79
N PHE A 33 -22.09 5.87 -15.48
CA PHE A 33 -23.39 5.23 -15.75
C PHE A 33 -23.58 4.98 -17.25
N LEU A 34 -23.21 5.94 -18.10
CA LEU A 34 -23.24 5.80 -19.56
C LEU A 34 -22.27 4.72 -20.08
N SER A 35 -21.06 4.64 -19.51
CA SER A 35 -20.08 3.62 -19.91
C SER A 35 -20.47 2.22 -19.46
N PHE A 36 -21.07 2.09 -18.27
CA PHE A 36 -21.63 0.83 -17.78
C PHE A 36 -22.84 0.38 -18.61
N ALA A 37 -23.76 1.30 -18.92
CA ALA A 37 -24.89 1.02 -19.81
C ALA A 37 -24.43 0.60 -21.21
N ALA A 38 -23.41 1.26 -21.76
CA ALA A 38 -22.81 0.87 -23.04
C ALA A 38 -22.15 -0.51 -22.98
N GLY A 39 -21.43 -0.84 -21.90
CA GLY A 39 -20.84 -2.17 -21.68
C GLY A 39 -21.87 -3.28 -21.54
N VAL A 40 -22.98 -3.02 -20.84
CA VAL A 40 -24.12 -3.96 -20.73
C VAL A 40 -24.78 -4.18 -22.09
N VAL A 41 -24.97 -3.12 -22.88
CA VAL A 41 -25.52 -3.21 -24.25
C VAL A 41 -24.58 -4.00 -25.17
N VAL A 42 -23.26 -3.79 -25.08
CA VAL A 42 -22.27 -4.56 -25.85
C VAL A 42 -22.27 -6.04 -25.44
N CYS A 43 -22.37 -6.36 -24.14
CA CYS A 43 -22.51 -7.74 -23.67
C CYS A 43 -23.82 -8.38 -24.13
N MET A 44 -24.95 -7.67 -24.08
CA MET A 44 -26.24 -8.23 -24.52
C MET A 44 -26.32 -8.43 -26.05
N ILE A 45 -25.60 -7.63 -26.85
CA ILE A 45 -25.62 -7.72 -28.31
C ILE A 45 -24.54 -8.68 -28.85
N ALA A 46 -23.36 -8.73 -28.23
CA ALA A 46 -22.21 -9.50 -28.75
C ALA A 46 -22.17 -10.95 -28.23
N TYR A 47 -22.63 -11.22 -27.00
CA TYR A 47 -22.47 -12.55 -26.40
C TYR A 47 -23.40 -13.65 -26.95
N PRO A 48 -24.62 -13.35 -27.47
CA PRO A 48 -25.43 -14.39 -28.14
C PRO A 48 -24.91 -14.82 -29.52
N ARG A 49 -23.87 -14.17 -30.08
CA ARG A 49 -23.39 -14.42 -31.46
C ARG A 49 -22.14 -15.31 -31.54
N LEU A 50 -21.67 -15.89 -30.42
CA LEU A 50 -20.45 -16.73 -30.37
C LEU A 50 -20.69 -18.19 -29.95
N LEU A 51 -21.90 -18.73 -30.12
CA LEU A 51 -22.16 -20.16 -30.06
C LEU A 51 -22.38 -20.73 -31.47
N PRO A 52 -21.59 -21.72 -31.94
CA PRO A 52 -21.88 -22.41 -33.19
C PRO A 52 -23.06 -23.36 -32.96
N CYS A 53 -24.25 -22.98 -33.42
CA CYS A 53 -25.39 -23.89 -33.51
C CYS A 53 -25.14 -24.88 -34.67
N LYS A 54 -24.86 -26.14 -34.33
CA LYS A 54 -24.90 -27.27 -35.26
C LYS A 54 -26.36 -27.59 -35.60
N ALA A 55 -26.94 -26.92 -36.59
CA ALA A 55 -27.99 -27.43 -37.47
C ALA A 55 -28.50 -26.32 -38.40
N CYS A 56 -28.71 -26.68 -39.66
CA CYS A 56 -29.39 -25.94 -40.74
C CYS A 56 -28.51 -25.07 -41.68
N ALA A 57 -28.66 -25.37 -42.98
CA ALA A 57 -28.27 -24.56 -44.13
C ALA A 57 -29.56 -24.24 -44.95
N PRO A 58 -29.54 -23.34 -45.94
CA PRO A 58 -28.99 -21.98 -45.98
C PRO A 58 -30.13 -20.95 -46.12
N CYS A 59 -29.99 -19.75 -45.54
CA CYS A 59 -30.89 -18.63 -45.87
C CYS A 59 -30.06 -17.44 -46.36
N GLU A 60 -30.14 -17.22 -47.67
CA GLU A 60 -29.65 -16.03 -48.36
C GLU A 60 -30.48 -14.82 -47.94
N LYS A 61 -29.84 -13.82 -47.32
CA LYS A 61 -30.11 -12.38 -47.49
C LYS A 61 -29.13 -11.56 -46.64
N ALA A 62 -28.16 -10.96 -47.33
CA ALA A 62 -27.28 -9.95 -46.77
C ALA A 62 -28.08 -8.70 -46.36
N SER A 63 -27.72 -8.11 -45.21
CA SER A 63 -28.10 -6.75 -44.81
C SER A 63 -26.83 -5.91 -44.62
N PRO A 64 -26.85 -4.59 -44.87
CA PRO A 64 -25.65 -3.79 -45.14
C PRO A 64 -24.85 -3.45 -43.86
N PRO A 65 -23.57 -3.07 -43.98
CA PRO A 65 -22.77 -2.66 -42.84
C PRO A 65 -23.23 -1.29 -42.30
N VAL A 66 -23.36 -1.18 -40.98
CA VAL A 66 -23.63 0.09 -40.29
C VAL A 66 -22.37 0.95 -40.35
N ASN A 67 -22.51 2.16 -40.91
CA ASN A 67 -21.43 3.14 -41.01
C ASN A 67 -21.25 3.89 -39.67
N VAL A 68 -20.09 3.68 -39.03
CA VAL A 68 -19.75 4.20 -37.70
C VAL A 68 -19.64 5.74 -37.68
N ALA A 69 -19.54 6.39 -38.84
CA ALA A 69 -19.48 7.85 -38.94
C ALA A 69 -20.81 8.56 -38.61
N ASP A 70 -21.96 7.90 -38.79
CA ASP A 70 -23.27 8.54 -38.67
C ASP A 70 -23.80 8.61 -37.21
N VAL A 71 -23.27 7.76 -36.33
CA VAL A 71 -23.57 7.78 -34.89
C VAL A 71 -22.80 8.90 -34.18
N ALA A 72 -21.59 9.22 -34.67
CA ALA A 72 -20.76 10.30 -34.13
C ALA A 72 -21.31 11.70 -34.48
N SER A 73 -21.93 11.87 -35.66
CA SER A 73 -22.47 13.16 -36.10
C SER A 73 -23.74 13.57 -35.32
N ARG A 74 -24.60 12.60 -34.97
CA ARG A 74 -25.82 12.84 -34.17
C ARG A 74 -25.55 13.07 -32.68
N ALA A 75 -24.48 12.51 -32.14
CA ALA A 75 -24.06 12.79 -30.76
C ALA A 75 -23.45 14.20 -30.60
N ALA A 76 -22.81 14.72 -31.64
CA ALA A 76 -22.21 16.05 -31.64
C ALA A 76 -23.23 17.21 -31.74
N GLN A 77 -24.39 16.99 -32.34
CA GLN A 77 -25.43 18.02 -32.48
C GLN A 77 -26.27 18.29 -31.22
N ILE A 78 -26.19 17.45 -30.18
CA ILE A 78 -26.96 17.64 -28.94
C ILE A 78 -26.15 18.40 -27.86
N ALA A 79 -24.84 18.61 -28.05
CA ALA A 79 -23.95 19.12 -27.00
C ALA A 79 -23.58 20.62 -27.08
N VAL A 80 -24.14 21.39 -28.02
CA VAL A 80 -23.84 22.84 -28.11
C VAL A 80 -25.13 23.66 -28.23
N SER A 81 -25.72 24.00 -27.09
CA SER A 81 -26.41 25.28 -26.88
C SER A 81 -26.91 25.39 -25.43
N LYS A 82 -26.32 26.30 -24.65
CA LYS A 82 -26.97 27.14 -23.62
C LYS A 82 -25.90 27.89 -22.80
N CYS A 83 -25.79 29.19 -23.03
CA CYS A 83 -25.16 30.16 -22.13
C CYS A 83 -26.17 30.53 -21.01
N PRO A 84 -25.76 30.77 -19.75
CA PRO A 84 -26.69 30.78 -18.60
C PRO A 84 -27.54 32.05 -18.40
N ALA A 85 -27.51 33.03 -19.31
CA ALA A 85 -28.00 34.39 -18.98
C ALA A 85 -29.31 34.85 -19.66
N CYS A 86 -29.78 34.29 -20.78
CA CYS A 86 -31.10 34.63 -21.34
C CYS A 86 -31.51 33.63 -22.45
N PRO A 87 -32.67 32.93 -22.39
CA PRO A 87 -32.94 31.82 -23.30
C PRO A 87 -33.52 32.17 -24.68
N ALA A 88 -33.71 33.44 -25.05
CA ALA A 88 -34.35 33.79 -26.32
C ALA A 88 -33.94 35.17 -26.88
N CYS A 89 -32.94 35.22 -27.77
CA CYS A 89 -32.83 36.23 -28.85
C CYS A 89 -31.70 35.84 -29.84
N PRO A 90 -31.95 35.70 -31.16
CA PRO A 90 -30.91 35.33 -32.12
C PRO A 90 -29.98 36.49 -32.58
N GLU A 91 -30.34 37.76 -32.36
CA GLU A 91 -29.51 38.90 -32.77
C GLU A 91 -29.75 40.09 -31.82
N CYS A 92 -28.73 40.56 -31.09
CA CYS A 92 -28.77 41.89 -30.46
C CYS A 92 -27.38 42.51 -30.30
N GLN A 93 -27.05 43.34 -31.28
CA GLN A 93 -26.22 44.51 -31.10
C GLN A 93 -26.97 45.56 -30.27
N HIS A 94 -26.24 46.36 -29.50
CA HIS A 94 -26.71 47.45 -28.64
C HIS A 94 -27.96 48.21 -29.13
N LYS A 95 -29.08 48.15 -28.37
CA LYS A 95 -30.05 49.24 -28.14
C LYS A 95 -31.10 48.85 -27.05
N PRO A 96 -31.72 49.83 -26.36
CA PRO A 96 -32.61 49.58 -25.21
C PRO A 96 -34.01 49.07 -25.61
N CYS A 97 -34.59 48.21 -24.76
CA CYS A 97 -35.89 47.56 -24.97
C CYS A 97 -37.08 48.52 -24.69
N PRO A 98 -38.12 48.59 -25.54
CA PRO A 98 -39.25 49.53 -25.41
C PRO A 98 -40.42 49.03 -24.53
N ALA A 99 -40.27 47.91 -23.81
CA ALA A 99 -41.39 47.22 -23.15
C ALA A 99 -41.46 47.37 -21.62
N CYS A 100 -40.53 48.11 -21.01
CA CYS A 100 -40.57 48.42 -19.58
C CYS A 100 -40.11 49.86 -19.34
N GLU A 101 -41.07 50.78 -19.24
CA GLU A 101 -40.85 52.19 -18.87
C GLU A 101 -40.50 52.37 -17.38
N LEU A 102 -39.64 51.51 -16.83
CA LEU A 102 -39.07 51.67 -15.50
C LEU A 102 -37.59 52.01 -15.63
N SER A 103 -37.33 53.32 -15.59
CA SER A 103 -36.02 53.86 -15.27
C SER A 103 -35.79 53.70 -13.76
N CYS A 104 -34.64 53.14 -13.35
CA CYS A 104 -34.26 53.17 -11.94
C CYS A 104 -32.75 53.43 -11.79
N PRO A 105 -32.34 54.32 -10.88
CA PRO A 105 -31.15 55.14 -11.02
C PRO A 105 -29.96 54.68 -10.17
N LYS A 106 -28.80 55.24 -10.49
CA LYS A 106 -27.53 55.25 -9.73
C LYS A 106 -27.72 55.38 -8.21
N ILE A 107 -26.82 54.78 -7.43
CA ILE A 107 -26.11 55.40 -6.26
C ILE A 107 -25.00 54.45 -5.74
N PRO A 108 -23.95 54.99 -5.07
CA PRO A 108 -22.57 54.51 -5.02
C PRO A 108 -22.05 53.98 -3.66
N GLU A 109 -20.80 53.46 -3.69
CA GLU A 109 -19.73 53.36 -2.66
C GLU A 109 -19.95 52.75 -1.25
N CYS A 110 -19.12 51.73 -0.90
CA CYS A 110 -18.29 51.61 0.34
C CYS A 110 -17.65 50.21 0.48
N PRO A 111 -16.57 49.99 1.25
CA PRO A 111 -15.40 50.84 1.53
C PRO A 111 -14.06 50.09 1.29
N SER A 112 -12.98 50.84 1.08
CA SER A 112 -11.61 50.35 1.04
C SER A 112 -11.13 49.88 2.42
N ILE A 113 -10.78 48.59 2.55
CA ILE A 113 -9.94 48.11 3.67
C ILE A 113 -8.49 48.17 3.20
N ALA A 114 -7.69 48.98 3.88
CA ALA A 114 -6.25 49.06 3.68
C ALA A 114 -5.61 47.69 3.96
N ALA A 115 -4.97 47.11 2.94
CA ALA A 115 -4.13 45.94 3.10
C ALA A 115 -2.80 46.35 3.76
N ALA A 116 -2.45 45.66 4.84
CA ALA A 116 -1.12 45.66 5.45
C ALA A 116 -0.04 45.29 4.39
N PRO A 117 1.22 45.72 4.55
CA PRO A 117 2.24 45.53 3.52
C PRO A 117 2.52 44.04 3.35
N ALA A 118 2.22 43.52 2.15
CA ALA A 118 2.62 42.17 1.76
C ALA A 118 4.15 42.10 1.85
N ALA A 119 4.66 41.15 2.64
CA ALA A 119 6.04 40.70 2.52
C ALA A 119 6.28 40.38 1.03
N SER A 120 7.25 41.06 0.43
CA SER A 120 7.55 40.97 -0.99
C SER A 120 7.70 39.50 -1.38
N GLN A 121 6.81 39.02 -2.25
CA GLN A 121 6.96 37.72 -2.87
C GLN A 121 8.33 37.67 -3.58
N PRO A 122 9.09 36.59 -3.45
CA PRO A 122 10.34 36.44 -4.19
C PRO A 122 10.02 36.57 -5.67
N ASP A 123 10.81 37.37 -6.38
CA ASP A 123 10.57 37.66 -7.79
C ASP A 123 10.65 36.36 -8.61
N ASP A 124 9.90 36.31 -9.71
CA ASP A 124 9.79 35.13 -10.57
C ASP A 124 11.16 34.59 -11.01
N ALA A 125 12.18 35.44 -11.16
CA ALA A 125 13.55 35.07 -11.46
C ALA A 125 14.22 34.28 -10.31
N GLU A 126 13.94 34.61 -9.04
CA GLU A 126 14.48 33.91 -7.88
C GLU A 126 13.78 32.55 -7.68
N VAL A 127 12.46 32.53 -7.92
CA VAL A 127 11.66 31.30 -7.98
C VAL A 127 12.18 30.40 -9.11
N VAL A 128 12.38 30.94 -10.31
CA VAL A 128 12.93 30.22 -11.47
C VAL A 128 14.37 29.75 -11.21
N ALA A 129 15.22 30.57 -10.58
CA ALA A 129 16.58 30.18 -10.23
C ALA A 129 16.61 29.02 -9.23
N ARG A 130 15.73 29.04 -8.22
CA ARG A 130 15.59 27.95 -7.24
C ARG A 130 15.02 26.67 -7.86
N HIS A 131 14.04 26.80 -8.76
CA HIS A 131 13.50 25.65 -9.52
C HIS A 131 14.51 25.09 -10.50
N ARG A 132 15.29 25.94 -11.17
CA ARG A 132 16.39 25.54 -12.04
C ARG A 132 17.48 24.83 -11.24
N THR A 133 17.85 25.34 -10.07
CA THR A 133 18.82 24.69 -9.18
C THR A 133 18.32 23.31 -8.70
N LYS A 134 17.03 23.18 -8.37
CA LYS A 134 16.41 21.88 -8.03
C LYS A 134 16.28 20.93 -9.23
N MET A 135 16.02 21.43 -10.43
CA MET A 135 16.00 20.61 -11.66
C MET A 135 17.41 20.14 -12.04
N LEU A 136 18.42 20.98 -11.86
CA LEU A 136 19.82 20.66 -12.13
C LEU A 136 20.45 19.79 -11.03
N ALA A 137 19.81 19.64 -9.88
CA ALA A 137 20.22 18.75 -8.79
C ALA A 137 19.47 17.41 -8.78
N ARG A 138 18.61 17.14 -9.77
CA ARG A 138 17.92 15.85 -9.92
C ARG A 138 18.77 14.90 -10.76
N ASP A 139 19.12 13.75 -10.20
CA ASP A 139 19.73 12.66 -10.96
C ASP A 139 18.76 12.22 -12.08
N MET A 140 19.13 12.49 -13.32
CA MET A 140 18.36 12.06 -14.49
C MET A 140 18.72 10.63 -14.86
N VAL A 141 17.76 9.71 -14.68
CA VAL A 141 17.92 8.24 -14.84
C VAL A 141 18.46 7.81 -16.21
N ASN A 142 18.33 8.67 -17.24
CA ASN A 142 18.74 8.37 -18.62
C ASN A 142 19.94 9.18 -19.12
N ILE A 143 20.55 10.02 -18.27
CA ILE A 143 21.71 10.84 -18.63
C ILE A 143 22.85 10.49 -17.67
N ALA A 144 23.97 10.03 -18.22
CA ALA A 144 25.18 9.84 -17.43
C ALA A 144 25.72 11.21 -17.03
N GLU A 145 25.59 11.57 -15.74
CA GLU A 145 26.22 12.78 -15.21
C GLU A 145 27.71 12.54 -14.97
N CYS A 146 28.52 13.52 -15.38
CA CYS A 146 29.97 13.40 -15.43
C CYS A 146 30.63 14.51 -14.65
N LYS A 147 31.65 14.14 -13.88
CA LYS A 147 32.58 15.12 -13.31
C LYS A 147 33.50 15.66 -14.41
N PRO A 148 33.97 16.91 -14.32
CA PRO A 148 34.93 17.47 -15.27
C PRO A 148 36.17 16.57 -15.39
N GLY A 149 36.53 16.19 -16.62
CA GLY A 149 37.74 15.39 -16.91
C GLY A 149 37.52 13.88 -17.08
N GLN A 150 36.30 13.36 -16.96
CA GLN A 150 36.02 11.92 -17.13
C GLN A 150 35.34 11.62 -18.48
N VAL A 151 35.79 10.56 -19.18
CA VAL A 151 35.10 10.07 -20.39
C VAL A 151 33.90 9.23 -19.97
N CYS A 152 32.70 9.79 -20.13
CA CYS A 152 31.47 9.08 -19.84
C CYS A 152 30.83 8.49 -21.08
N ARG A 153 30.78 7.16 -21.13
CA ARG A 153 29.80 6.44 -21.91
C ARG A 153 28.93 5.68 -20.93
N ALA A 154 27.60 5.78 -21.03
CA ALA A 154 26.74 4.82 -20.36
C ALA A 154 27.14 3.44 -20.86
N ASP A 155 27.59 2.57 -19.95
CA ASP A 155 28.09 1.25 -20.34
C ASP A 155 26.95 0.46 -21.03
N ALA A 156 27.30 -0.36 -22.02
CA ALA A 156 26.33 -1.09 -22.84
C ALA A 156 25.44 -2.04 -22.00
N LEU A 157 25.92 -2.43 -20.81
CA LEU A 157 25.26 -3.35 -19.90
C LEU A 157 24.16 -2.64 -19.08
N ASN A 158 24.39 -1.41 -18.61
CA ASN A 158 23.40 -0.51 -18.03
C ASN A 158 22.36 -0.05 -19.06
N ARG A 159 22.78 0.24 -20.29
CA ARG A 159 21.83 0.59 -21.37
C ARG A 159 20.87 -0.57 -21.68
N SER A 160 21.40 -1.77 -21.89
CA SER A 160 20.57 -2.95 -22.16
C SER A 160 19.69 -3.39 -20.98
N ARG A 161 20.10 -3.11 -19.74
CA ARG A 161 19.25 -3.27 -18.53
C ARG A 161 18.00 -2.38 -18.60
N VAL A 162 18.18 -1.08 -18.81
CA VAL A 162 17.08 -0.09 -18.76
C VAL A 162 16.11 -0.27 -19.93
N ILE A 163 16.63 -0.55 -21.14
CA ILE A 163 15.79 -0.73 -22.33
C ILE A 163 15.06 -2.09 -22.30
N GLY A 164 15.53 -3.07 -21.51
CA GLY A 164 14.93 -4.40 -21.46
C GLY A 164 15.16 -5.23 -22.73
N GLN A 165 16.27 -4.97 -23.43
CA GLN A 165 16.75 -5.74 -24.58
C GLN A 165 18.26 -5.55 -24.76
N LYS A 166 18.92 -6.44 -25.49
CA LYS A 166 20.31 -6.26 -25.93
C LYS A 166 20.32 -5.88 -27.40
N GLY A 167 21.23 -5.00 -27.79
CA GLY A 167 21.48 -4.76 -29.20
C GLY A 167 22.21 -5.95 -29.83
N ILE A 168 21.83 -6.25 -31.07
CA ILE A 168 22.35 -7.35 -31.88
C ILE A 168 22.22 -6.94 -33.34
N THR A 169 23.18 -7.32 -34.18
CA THR A 169 23.07 -7.15 -35.62
C THR A 169 22.64 -8.46 -36.28
N LEU A 170 21.49 -8.44 -36.95
CA LEU A 170 21.05 -9.49 -37.88
C LEU A 170 21.50 -9.11 -39.28
N TRP A 171 22.49 -9.82 -39.79
CA TRP A 171 23.03 -9.60 -41.11
C TRP A 171 22.36 -10.52 -42.14
N MET A 172 21.31 -10.05 -42.79
CA MET A 172 20.57 -10.81 -43.78
C MET A 172 21.23 -10.71 -45.15
N THR A 173 21.78 -11.82 -45.64
CA THR A 173 22.51 -11.91 -46.92
C THR A 173 21.84 -12.90 -47.88
N GLY A 174 21.92 -12.66 -49.19
CA GLY A 174 21.30 -13.51 -50.20
C GLY A 174 21.18 -12.83 -51.56
N LEU A 175 20.81 -13.59 -52.59
CA LEU A 175 20.59 -13.06 -53.95
C LEU A 175 19.54 -11.94 -53.98
N SER A 176 19.59 -11.08 -55.00
CA SER A 176 18.52 -10.10 -55.23
C SER A 176 17.19 -10.82 -55.42
N GLY A 177 16.10 -10.40 -54.76
CA GLY A 177 14.82 -11.12 -54.81
C GLY A 177 14.70 -12.33 -53.86
N SER A 178 15.70 -12.61 -53.02
CA SER A 178 15.65 -13.71 -52.03
C SER A 178 14.68 -13.48 -50.85
N GLY A 179 13.94 -12.37 -50.81
CA GLY A 179 12.95 -12.09 -49.76
C GLY A 179 13.48 -11.44 -48.47
N LYS A 180 14.74 -10.94 -48.47
CA LYS A 180 15.34 -10.19 -47.34
C LYS A 180 14.42 -9.09 -46.80
N THR A 181 14.01 -8.16 -47.67
CA THR A 181 13.16 -7.01 -47.30
C THR A 181 11.82 -7.47 -46.74
N THR A 182 11.16 -8.43 -47.40
CA THR A 182 9.85 -8.95 -46.97
C THR A 182 9.89 -9.57 -45.57
N ILE A 183 10.90 -10.39 -45.28
CA ILE A 183 11.03 -11.02 -43.97
C ILE A 183 11.49 -10.01 -42.91
N ALA A 184 12.40 -9.10 -43.26
CA ALA A 184 12.83 -8.04 -42.34
C ALA A 184 11.68 -7.11 -41.94
N GLU A 185 10.80 -6.72 -42.87
CA GLU A 185 9.60 -5.92 -42.58
C GLU A 185 8.59 -6.68 -41.72
N ALA A 186 8.41 -7.98 -41.96
CA ALA A 186 7.54 -8.81 -41.13
C ALA A 186 8.10 -8.98 -39.71
N LEU A 187 9.41 -9.22 -39.58
CA LEU A 187 10.10 -9.29 -38.30
C LEU A 187 10.08 -7.95 -37.57
N GLU A 188 10.34 -6.83 -38.26
CA GLU A 188 10.27 -5.47 -37.72
C GLU A 188 8.90 -5.20 -37.10
N ARG A 189 7.81 -5.49 -37.83
CA ARG A 189 6.45 -5.35 -37.31
C ARG A 189 6.19 -6.26 -36.10
N ARG A 190 6.67 -7.50 -36.14
CA ARG A 190 6.52 -8.46 -35.03
C ARG A 190 7.23 -7.95 -33.77
N LEU A 191 8.46 -7.47 -33.91
CA LEU A 191 9.27 -7.00 -32.80
C LEU A 191 8.76 -5.66 -32.25
N LEU A 192 8.40 -4.69 -33.09
CA LEU A 192 7.89 -3.37 -32.67
C LEU A 192 6.48 -3.47 -32.07
N TYR A 193 5.50 -3.93 -32.85
CA TYR A 193 4.09 -3.81 -32.48
C TYR A 193 3.61 -4.91 -31.54
N LYS A 194 4.20 -6.11 -31.61
CA LYS A 194 3.77 -7.24 -30.76
C LYS A 194 4.68 -7.47 -29.56
N LEU A 195 5.97 -7.16 -29.65
CA LEU A 195 6.94 -7.41 -28.56
C LEU A 195 7.53 -6.13 -27.93
N GLY A 196 7.20 -4.93 -28.45
CA GLY A 196 7.64 -3.66 -27.89
C GLY A 196 9.15 -3.44 -27.89
N LYS A 197 9.87 -3.96 -28.90
CA LYS A 197 11.34 -3.88 -28.98
C LYS A 197 11.81 -2.76 -29.89
N ASN A 198 12.93 -2.13 -29.52
CA ASN A 198 13.63 -1.15 -30.34
C ASN A 198 14.37 -1.88 -31.47
N VAL A 199 13.94 -1.64 -32.69
CA VAL A 199 14.46 -2.29 -33.89
C VAL A 199 14.73 -1.22 -34.93
N PHE A 200 15.77 -1.40 -35.72
CA PHE A 200 16.02 -0.53 -36.87
C PHE A 200 16.54 -1.35 -38.06
N ARG A 201 15.96 -1.08 -39.23
CA ARG A 201 16.34 -1.75 -40.48
C ARG A 201 17.24 -0.87 -41.34
N ILE A 202 18.44 -1.37 -41.58
CA ILE A 202 19.43 -0.78 -42.49
C ILE A 202 19.35 -1.55 -43.81
N ASP A 203 18.77 -0.93 -44.82
CA ASP A 203 18.69 -1.48 -46.16
C ASP A 203 19.56 -0.70 -47.16
N GLY A 204 19.78 -1.30 -48.32
CA GLY A 204 20.52 -0.64 -49.39
C GLY A 204 19.78 0.59 -49.96
N ASP A 205 18.47 0.68 -49.80
CA ASP A 205 17.65 1.76 -50.36
C ASP A 205 17.74 3.04 -49.48
N ASN A 206 17.76 2.89 -48.15
CA ASN A 206 17.95 3.95 -47.15
C ASN A 206 19.40 4.43 -47.12
N LEU A 207 20.38 3.52 -47.23
CA LEU A 207 21.79 3.92 -47.24
C LEU A 207 22.16 4.68 -48.53
N ARG A 208 21.65 4.24 -49.70
CA ARG A 208 22.02 4.81 -51.01
C ARG A 208 21.52 6.23 -51.24
N THR A 209 20.49 6.67 -50.53
CA THR A 209 20.02 8.06 -50.61
C THR A 209 20.81 9.02 -49.72
N GLY A 210 21.63 8.49 -48.80
CA GLY A 210 22.42 9.26 -47.83
C GLY A 210 23.86 8.80 -47.75
N LEU A 211 24.15 7.91 -46.79
CA LEU A 211 25.51 7.53 -46.37
C LEU A 211 26.35 6.85 -47.45
N THR A 212 25.73 6.22 -48.46
CA THR A 212 26.41 5.54 -49.56
C THR A 212 26.06 6.10 -50.93
N LYS A 213 25.55 7.34 -50.99
CA LYS A 213 25.16 8.00 -52.25
C LYS A 213 26.33 8.27 -53.21
N ASP A 214 27.54 8.31 -52.67
CA ASP A 214 28.81 8.51 -53.37
C ASP A 214 29.37 7.21 -53.99
N LEU A 215 28.81 6.05 -53.64
CA LEU A 215 29.34 4.74 -54.04
C LEU A 215 28.65 4.19 -55.29
N GLY A 216 29.46 3.70 -56.23
CA GLY A 216 29.01 3.03 -57.45
C GLY A 216 28.71 1.54 -57.26
N PHE A 217 28.88 0.77 -58.34
CA PHE A 217 28.64 -0.68 -58.36
C PHE A 217 29.91 -1.50 -58.58
N SER A 218 31.10 -0.88 -58.51
CA SER A 218 32.38 -1.58 -58.57
C SER A 218 32.57 -2.52 -57.37
N PRO A 219 33.45 -3.53 -57.46
CA PRO A 219 33.76 -4.39 -56.30
C PRO A 219 34.20 -3.59 -55.07
N ASP A 220 35.05 -2.58 -55.25
CA ASP A 220 35.56 -1.73 -54.16
C ASP A 220 34.44 -0.88 -53.53
N ASP A 221 33.56 -0.29 -54.35
CA ASP A 221 32.39 0.45 -53.85
C ASP A 221 31.42 -0.45 -53.06
N ARG A 222 31.26 -1.71 -53.49
CA ARG A 222 30.42 -2.69 -52.77
C ARG A 222 31.04 -3.07 -51.43
N ALA A 223 32.35 -3.28 -51.40
CA ALA A 223 33.09 -3.54 -50.16
C ALA A 223 32.98 -2.36 -49.20
N GLU A 224 33.16 -1.12 -49.68
CA GLU A 224 33.00 0.10 -48.88
C GLU A 224 31.56 0.29 -48.40
N SER A 225 30.56 -0.05 -49.23
CA SER A 225 29.15 -0.01 -48.84
C SER A 225 28.85 -0.95 -47.68
N VAL A 226 29.37 -2.19 -47.74
CA VAL A 226 29.26 -3.18 -46.66
C VAL A 226 30.00 -2.71 -45.41
N ARG A 227 31.21 -2.14 -45.56
CA ARG A 227 31.99 -1.60 -44.45
C ARG A 227 31.26 -0.45 -43.75
N ARG A 228 30.72 0.53 -44.49
CA ARG A 228 29.94 1.64 -43.88
C ARG A 228 28.70 1.11 -43.18
N ALA A 229 27.97 0.19 -43.80
CA ALA A 229 26.80 -0.43 -43.19
C ALA A 229 27.14 -1.19 -41.89
N SER A 230 28.27 -1.91 -41.83
CA SER A 230 28.69 -2.64 -40.64
C SER A 230 29.07 -1.72 -39.48
N HIS A 231 29.71 -0.58 -39.73
CA HIS A 231 29.99 0.42 -38.70
C HIS A 231 28.71 1.07 -38.15
N VAL A 232 27.75 1.39 -39.02
CA VAL A 232 26.46 1.93 -38.56
C VAL A 232 25.70 0.88 -37.77
N ALA A 233 25.65 -0.36 -38.24
CA ALA A 233 24.97 -1.44 -37.54
C ALA A 233 25.54 -1.70 -36.13
N ALA A 234 26.87 -1.61 -36.00
CA ALA A 234 27.54 -1.69 -34.72
C ALA A 234 27.13 -0.55 -33.77
N LEU A 235 27.05 0.69 -34.25
CA LEU A 235 26.61 1.84 -33.42
C LEU A 235 25.17 1.70 -32.92
N PHE A 236 24.24 1.28 -33.80
CA PHE A 236 22.85 1.03 -33.38
C PHE A 236 22.77 -0.13 -32.37
N SER A 237 23.54 -1.19 -32.59
CA SER A 237 23.59 -2.32 -31.66
C SER A 237 24.23 -1.96 -30.31
N GLU A 238 25.27 -1.12 -30.29
CA GLU A 238 25.84 -0.57 -29.05
C GLU A 238 24.83 0.31 -28.30
N ALA A 239 23.94 0.99 -29.03
CA ALA A 239 22.81 1.73 -28.48
C ALA A 239 21.66 0.84 -27.97
N GLY A 240 21.79 -0.48 -28.03
CA GLY A 240 20.79 -1.43 -27.55
C GLY A 240 19.69 -1.73 -28.57
N VAL A 241 19.83 -1.33 -29.84
CA VAL A 241 18.83 -1.55 -30.91
C VAL A 241 19.08 -2.91 -31.58
N ILE A 242 18.01 -3.66 -31.85
CA ILE A 242 18.08 -4.84 -32.72
C ILE A 242 18.20 -4.34 -34.16
N THR A 243 19.38 -4.48 -34.74
CA THR A 243 19.70 -3.88 -36.03
C THR A 243 19.63 -4.92 -37.13
N MET A 244 18.77 -4.73 -38.12
CA MET A 244 18.64 -5.65 -39.26
C MET A 244 19.29 -5.04 -40.48
N VAL A 245 20.36 -5.67 -40.97
CA VAL A 245 21.03 -5.25 -42.21
C VAL A 245 20.52 -6.13 -43.35
N THR A 246 19.88 -5.54 -44.35
CA THR A 246 19.33 -6.25 -45.51
C THR A 246 20.07 -5.90 -46.80
N LEU A 247 21.35 -6.25 -46.87
CA LEU A 247 22.19 -6.05 -48.05
C LEU A 247 22.34 -7.35 -48.85
N ILE A 248 22.78 -7.25 -50.12
CA ILE A 248 23.17 -8.44 -50.88
C ILE A 248 24.48 -8.99 -50.33
N SER A 249 25.45 -8.13 -50.00
CA SER A 249 26.75 -8.46 -49.40
C SER A 249 27.38 -9.75 -49.95
N PRO A 250 27.71 -9.79 -51.25
CA PRO A 250 27.95 -11.05 -51.97
C PRO A 250 29.24 -11.76 -51.60
N TYR A 251 30.27 -11.05 -51.16
CA TYR A 251 31.59 -11.61 -50.86
C TYR A 251 31.67 -12.01 -49.38
N ARG A 252 32.20 -13.22 -49.10
CA ARG A 252 32.37 -13.71 -47.73
C ARG A 252 33.30 -12.82 -46.92
N LYS A 253 34.43 -12.43 -47.52
CA LYS A 253 35.44 -11.56 -46.89
C LYS A 253 34.85 -10.31 -46.25
N ASP A 254 33.88 -9.66 -46.91
CA ASP A 254 33.27 -8.43 -46.41
C ASP A 254 32.32 -8.69 -45.23
N ARG A 255 31.60 -9.81 -45.27
CA ARG A 255 30.72 -10.24 -44.17
C ARG A 255 31.53 -10.71 -42.96
N ASP A 256 32.62 -11.42 -43.20
CA ASP A 256 33.57 -11.84 -42.16
C ASP A 256 34.23 -10.62 -41.49
N ALA A 257 34.58 -9.59 -42.27
CA ALA A 257 35.07 -8.33 -41.73
C ALA A 257 34.01 -7.58 -40.90
N ALA A 258 32.74 -7.58 -41.35
CA ALA A 258 31.63 -7.03 -40.58
C ALA A 258 31.41 -7.78 -39.26
N ARG A 259 31.48 -9.11 -39.28
CA ARG A 259 31.40 -9.97 -38.09
C ARG A 259 32.54 -9.68 -37.12
N ALA A 260 33.79 -9.68 -37.60
CA ALA A 260 34.98 -9.41 -36.79
C ALA A 260 34.94 -8.02 -36.13
N LEU A 261 34.36 -7.01 -36.81
CA LEU A 261 34.13 -5.68 -36.22
C LEU A 261 33.20 -5.74 -35.00
N HIS A 262 32.08 -6.47 -35.12
CA HIS A 262 31.11 -6.61 -34.03
C HIS A 262 31.69 -7.41 -32.87
N GLU A 263 32.35 -8.52 -33.15
CA GLU A 263 33.01 -9.37 -32.14
C GLU A 263 34.08 -8.60 -31.36
N LYS A 264 34.91 -7.79 -32.04
CA LYS A 264 35.91 -6.92 -31.40
C LYS A 264 35.30 -5.92 -30.42
N GLN A 265 34.05 -5.51 -30.66
CA GLN A 265 33.31 -4.59 -29.80
C GLN A 265 32.43 -5.30 -28.75
N GLY A 266 32.44 -6.63 -28.72
CA GLY A 266 31.58 -7.42 -27.84
C GLY A 266 30.09 -7.35 -28.21
N ILE A 267 29.78 -7.01 -29.47
CA ILE A 267 28.41 -6.88 -29.97
C ILE A 267 28.00 -8.21 -30.63
N PRO A 268 26.86 -8.82 -30.26
CA PRO A 268 26.36 -10.00 -30.93
C PRO A 268 26.09 -9.77 -32.42
N PHE A 269 26.52 -10.71 -33.25
CA PHE A 269 26.34 -10.70 -34.71
C PHE A 269 25.73 -12.03 -35.16
N MET A 270 24.65 -11.97 -35.95
CA MET A 270 23.92 -13.12 -36.45
C MET A 270 23.80 -13.00 -37.97
N GLU A 271 24.53 -13.82 -38.71
CA GLU A 271 24.40 -13.92 -40.15
C GLU A 271 23.22 -14.81 -40.51
N VAL A 272 22.27 -14.21 -41.24
CA VAL A 272 21.06 -14.88 -41.70
C VAL A 272 21.19 -15.10 -43.21
N PHE A 273 21.43 -16.35 -43.61
CA PHE A 273 21.53 -16.71 -45.01
C PHE A 273 20.14 -16.96 -45.60
N MET A 274 19.74 -16.12 -46.56
CA MET A 274 18.55 -16.32 -47.38
C MET A 274 18.87 -17.28 -48.53
N ASP A 275 18.81 -18.58 -48.23
CA ASP A 275 19.11 -19.65 -49.17
C ASP A 275 17.93 -19.88 -50.13
N VAL A 276 17.98 -19.19 -51.27
CA VAL A 276 16.96 -19.26 -52.32
C VAL A 276 17.65 -19.47 -53.66
N PRO A 277 17.29 -20.54 -54.42
CA PRO A 277 17.92 -20.82 -55.71
C PRO A 277 17.78 -19.66 -56.71
N LEU A 278 18.80 -19.50 -57.57
CA LEU A 278 18.84 -18.46 -58.61
C LEU A 278 17.59 -18.49 -59.52
N SER A 279 17.14 -19.69 -59.90
CA SER A 279 15.95 -19.90 -60.73
C SER A 279 14.68 -19.33 -60.08
N VAL A 280 14.54 -19.48 -58.76
CA VAL A 280 13.38 -18.98 -58.01
C VAL A 280 13.40 -17.45 -57.92
N VAL A 281 14.56 -16.85 -57.64
CA VAL A 281 14.65 -15.38 -57.55
C VAL A 281 14.51 -14.69 -58.92
N GLN A 282 14.97 -15.34 -60.00
CA GLN A 282 14.74 -14.91 -61.38
C GLN A 282 13.26 -14.98 -61.76
N ALA A 283 12.54 -16.02 -61.31
CA ALA A 283 11.10 -16.12 -61.52
C ALA A 283 10.32 -15.04 -60.74
N ARG A 284 10.74 -14.73 -59.50
CA ARG A 284 10.12 -13.70 -58.66
C ARG A 284 10.31 -12.28 -59.22
N ASP A 285 11.54 -11.96 -59.65
CA ASP A 285 12.02 -10.65 -60.17
C ASP A 285 11.21 -9.40 -59.74
N PRO A 286 11.09 -9.12 -58.43
CA PRO A 286 10.14 -8.13 -57.91
C PRO A 286 10.45 -6.69 -58.35
N LYS A 287 11.71 -6.41 -58.69
CA LYS A 287 12.18 -5.08 -59.16
C LYS A 287 12.46 -5.06 -60.67
N GLY A 288 12.16 -6.13 -61.40
CA GLY A 288 12.42 -6.24 -62.86
C GLY A 288 13.91 -6.21 -63.23
N LEU A 289 14.80 -6.51 -62.27
CA LEU A 289 16.25 -6.39 -62.43
C LEU A 289 16.81 -7.55 -63.24
N TYR A 290 16.34 -8.78 -63.01
CA TYR A 290 16.80 -9.95 -63.77
C TYR A 290 16.40 -9.85 -65.24
N LYS A 291 15.20 -9.34 -65.54
CA LYS A 291 14.78 -9.02 -66.92
C LYS A 291 15.67 -7.97 -67.59
N LYS A 292 16.19 -6.99 -66.84
CA LYS A 292 17.12 -5.96 -67.37
C LYS A 292 18.52 -6.52 -67.60
N VAL A 293 19.01 -7.38 -66.72
CA VAL A 293 20.28 -8.11 -66.88
C VAL A 293 20.22 -9.02 -68.12
N ALA A 294 19.13 -9.77 -68.29
CA ALA A 294 18.92 -10.62 -69.47
C ALA A 294 18.90 -9.83 -70.80
N LYS A 295 18.52 -8.54 -70.77
CA LYS A 295 18.58 -7.61 -71.91
C LYS A 295 19.94 -6.91 -72.08
N GLY A 296 20.94 -7.23 -71.27
CA GLY A 296 22.27 -6.61 -71.29
C GLY A 296 22.34 -5.19 -70.76
N LEU A 297 21.26 -4.68 -70.13
CA LEU A 297 21.15 -3.30 -69.64
C LEU A 297 21.87 -3.07 -68.30
N ILE A 298 22.20 -4.15 -67.58
CA ILE A 298 22.91 -4.11 -66.29
C ILE A 298 24.02 -5.15 -66.35
N LYS A 299 25.28 -4.72 -66.20
CA LYS A 299 26.46 -5.60 -66.17
C LYS A 299 26.96 -5.78 -64.73
N GLY A 300 27.60 -6.92 -64.44
CA GLY A 300 28.18 -7.20 -63.12
C GLY A 300 27.15 -7.47 -62.03
N PHE A 301 25.99 -8.03 -62.39
CA PHE A 301 24.92 -8.34 -61.45
C PHE A 301 25.22 -9.61 -60.65
N THR A 302 25.14 -9.52 -59.32
CA THR A 302 25.42 -10.63 -58.42
C THR A 302 24.51 -11.84 -58.68
N GLY A 303 25.10 -13.02 -58.84
CA GLY A 303 24.43 -14.28 -59.15
C GLY A 303 24.23 -14.55 -60.64
N VAL A 304 24.61 -13.60 -61.52
CA VAL A 304 24.57 -13.78 -62.99
C VAL A 304 25.96 -13.54 -63.59
N ASP A 305 26.43 -12.29 -63.58
CA ASP A 305 27.74 -11.90 -64.16
C ASP A 305 28.79 -11.60 -63.08
N ALA A 306 28.40 -11.52 -61.81
CA ALA A 306 29.29 -11.38 -60.65
C ALA A 306 28.96 -12.48 -59.62
N PRO A 307 29.95 -13.01 -58.88
CA PRO A 307 29.72 -14.12 -57.97
C PRO A 307 28.88 -13.73 -56.74
N TYR A 308 28.16 -14.71 -56.20
CA TYR A 308 27.62 -14.68 -54.84
C TYR A 308 28.24 -15.83 -54.07
N GLU A 309 28.96 -15.52 -53.00
CA GLU A 309 29.63 -16.51 -52.16
C GLU A 309 28.74 -16.80 -50.94
N ALA A 310 28.07 -17.96 -50.95
CA ALA A 310 27.22 -18.37 -49.84
C ALA A 310 28.01 -18.46 -48.51
N PRO A 311 27.42 -18.06 -47.38
CA PRO A 311 28.05 -18.23 -46.07
C PRO A 311 28.36 -19.71 -45.79
N LEU A 312 29.52 -19.98 -45.18
CA LEU A 312 29.88 -21.35 -44.77
C LEU A 312 29.27 -21.74 -43.41
N HIS A 313 29.13 -20.75 -42.51
CA HIS A 313 28.72 -20.94 -41.13
C HIS A 313 27.74 -19.84 -40.70
N ALA A 314 26.63 -19.68 -41.43
CA ALA A 314 25.58 -18.77 -41.00
C ALA A 314 24.92 -19.27 -39.71
N GLU A 315 24.65 -18.36 -38.75
CA GLU A 315 23.91 -18.68 -37.52
C GLU A 315 22.49 -19.15 -37.81
N LEU A 316 21.88 -18.67 -38.91
CA LEU A 316 20.57 -19.11 -39.36
C LEU A 316 20.51 -19.17 -40.88
N THR A 317 19.97 -20.27 -41.43
CA THR A 317 19.70 -20.42 -42.86
C THR A 317 18.19 -20.49 -43.08
N LEU A 318 17.65 -19.59 -43.91
CA LEU A 318 16.22 -19.49 -44.22
C LEU A 318 15.94 -19.87 -45.66
N LYS A 319 15.30 -21.04 -45.85
CA LYS A 319 14.80 -21.53 -47.14
C LYS A 319 13.38 -21.04 -47.42
N ASN A 320 13.22 -19.73 -47.65
CA ASN A 320 11.90 -19.11 -47.82
C ASN A 320 11.19 -19.41 -49.16
N SER A 321 11.77 -20.29 -49.99
CA SER A 321 11.06 -20.92 -51.11
C SER A 321 10.17 -22.07 -50.64
N GLU A 322 10.46 -22.65 -49.48
CA GLU A 322 9.78 -23.82 -48.91
C GLU A 322 8.94 -23.45 -47.69
N LEU A 323 9.18 -22.28 -47.09
CA LEU A 323 8.54 -21.82 -45.86
C LEU A 323 7.71 -20.54 -46.08
N PRO A 324 6.52 -20.43 -45.47
CA PRO A 324 5.79 -19.17 -45.36
C PRO A 324 6.60 -18.10 -44.58
N VAL A 325 6.31 -16.83 -44.86
CA VAL A 325 6.98 -15.67 -44.23
C VAL A 325 6.89 -15.73 -42.70
N GLU A 326 5.71 -16.02 -42.14
CA GLU A 326 5.51 -16.08 -40.68
C GLU A 326 6.37 -17.16 -40.02
N GLN A 327 6.54 -18.32 -40.65
CA GLN A 327 7.42 -19.38 -40.12
C GLN A 327 8.90 -18.97 -40.14
N CYS A 328 9.32 -18.20 -41.16
CA CYS A 328 10.67 -17.63 -41.19
C CYS A 328 10.87 -16.61 -40.05
N VAL A 329 9.83 -15.79 -39.77
CA VAL A 329 9.83 -14.83 -38.66
C VAL A 329 9.88 -15.55 -37.31
N ASP A 330 9.13 -16.64 -37.13
CA ASP A 330 9.16 -17.42 -35.89
C ASP A 330 10.55 -17.99 -35.62
N GLN A 331 11.24 -18.52 -36.63
CA GLN A 331 12.63 -18.99 -36.49
C GLN A 331 13.58 -17.86 -36.09
N LEU A 332 13.44 -16.66 -36.67
CA LEU A 332 14.24 -15.49 -36.29
C LEU A 332 13.96 -15.04 -34.85
N VAL A 333 12.70 -15.03 -34.42
CA VAL A 333 12.32 -14.69 -33.04
C VAL A 333 12.88 -15.72 -32.05
N MET A 334 12.84 -17.02 -32.39
CA MET A 334 13.44 -18.08 -31.59
C MET A 334 14.96 -17.90 -31.48
N ALA A 335 15.65 -17.61 -32.59
CA ALA A 335 17.08 -17.35 -32.59
C ALA A 335 17.46 -16.12 -31.74
N LEU A 336 16.69 -15.03 -31.83
CA LEU A 336 16.88 -13.83 -31.01
C LEU A 336 16.61 -14.09 -29.51
N THR A 337 15.64 -14.95 -29.21
CA THR A 337 15.34 -15.37 -27.84
C THR A 337 16.50 -16.19 -27.27
N ALA A 338 17.00 -17.17 -28.02
CA ALA A 338 18.13 -18.01 -27.63
C ALA A 338 19.42 -17.19 -27.44
N ALA A 339 19.62 -16.16 -28.28
CA ALA A 339 20.72 -15.20 -28.15
C ALA A 339 20.54 -14.23 -26.95
N GLY A 340 19.40 -14.26 -26.26
CA GLY A 340 19.07 -13.35 -25.16
C GLY A 340 18.95 -11.90 -25.61
N ALA A 341 18.68 -11.65 -26.89
CA ALA A 341 18.55 -10.30 -27.45
C ALA A 341 17.22 -9.63 -27.05
N LEU A 342 16.17 -10.42 -26.86
CA LEU A 342 14.84 -9.94 -26.50
C LEU A 342 14.68 -9.67 -24.99
N SER A 343 15.72 -9.90 -24.19
CA SER A 343 15.77 -9.64 -22.74
C SER A 343 16.97 -8.74 -22.41
N GLY A 344 16.83 -7.84 -21.44
CA GLY A 344 17.96 -7.04 -20.94
C GLY A 344 18.98 -7.89 -20.19
N HIS A 345 20.13 -7.32 -19.81
CA HIS A 345 21.02 -7.98 -18.84
C HIS A 345 20.29 -8.13 -17.50
N ALA A 346 20.51 -9.27 -16.82
CA ALA A 346 20.01 -9.47 -15.46
C ALA A 346 20.45 -8.30 -14.57
N MET A 347 19.56 -7.88 -13.67
CA MET A 347 19.89 -6.90 -12.63
C MET A 347 21.12 -7.43 -11.88
N PRO A 348 22.12 -6.57 -11.58
CA PRO A 348 23.42 -7.01 -11.06
C PRO A 348 23.35 -7.89 -9.81
N ASP A 349 22.21 -7.84 -9.10
CA ASP A 349 22.00 -8.56 -7.84
C ASP A 349 20.70 -9.41 -7.84
N GLY A 350 20.09 -9.68 -9.00
CA GLY A 350 18.83 -10.44 -9.05
C GLY A 350 17.60 -9.76 -8.42
N LEU A 351 17.69 -8.44 -8.16
CA LEU A 351 16.66 -7.65 -7.49
C LEU A 351 15.85 -6.81 -8.48
N THR A 352 14.53 -6.88 -8.39
CA THR A 352 13.61 -6.03 -9.16
C THR A 352 13.59 -4.61 -8.59
N PRO A 353 13.55 -3.53 -9.40
CA PRO A 353 13.29 -2.19 -8.88
C PRO A 353 11.88 -2.09 -8.25
N PRO A 354 11.66 -1.18 -7.30
CA PRO A 354 10.32 -0.91 -6.77
C PRO A 354 9.44 -0.25 -7.83
N ASP A 355 8.12 -0.29 -7.61
CA ASP A 355 7.14 0.38 -8.47
C ASP A 355 7.41 1.89 -8.54
N GLY A 356 7.36 2.45 -9.75
CA GLY A 356 7.72 3.85 -10.01
C GLY A 356 9.23 4.11 -10.10
N GLY A 357 10.08 3.07 -9.99
CA GLY A 357 11.53 3.16 -10.19
C GLY A 357 12.30 3.83 -9.06
N VAL A 358 11.63 4.22 -7.97
CA VAL A 358 12.24 4.94 -6.84
C VAL A 358 11.96 4.22 -5.53
N HIS A 359 12.99 4.07 -4.70
CA HIS A 359 12.84 3.63 -3.32
C HIS A 359 12.17 4.71 -2.49
N ILE A 360 11.05 4.37 -1.86
CA ILE A 360 10.39 5.26 -0.92
C ILE A 360 10.84 4.87 0.48
N ASN A 361 11.57 5.76 1.14
CA ASN A 361 11.90 5.67 2.56
C ASN A 361 11.59 7.02 3.21
N ARG A 362 10.64 7.03 4.15
CA ARG A 362 10.16 8.24 4.84
C ARG A 362 10.64 8.32 6.28
N ILE A 363 11.65 7.53 6.64
CA ILE A 363 12.24 7.52 7.97
C ILE A 363 13.18 8.71 8.13
N THR A 364 12.90 9.55 9.13
CA THR A 364 13.86 10.58 9.58
C THR A 364 14.96 9.92 10.39
N THR A 365 16.15 9.78 9.82
CA THR A 365 17.29 9.07 10.45
C THR A 365 18.30 9.99 11.13
N ALA A 366 18.49 11.21 10.61
CA ALA A 366 19.46 12.15 11.16
C ALA A 366 19.03 12.61 12.58
N PRO A 367 19.88 12.47 13.62
CA PRO A 367 19.50 12.78 15.01
C PRO A 367 18.99 14.20 15.23
N GLU A 368 19.65 15.21 14.63
CA GLU A 368 19.25 16.61 14.74
C GLU A 368 17.89 16.88 14.09
N ALA A 369 17.68 16.34 12.87
CA ALA A 369 16.41 16.43 12.17
C ALA A 369 15.29 15.73 12.95
N LEU A 370 15.57 14.54 13.50
CA LEU A 370 14.61 13.79 14.30
C LEU A 370 14.19 14.56 15.56
N LEU A 371 15.14 15.18 16.27
CA LEU A 371 14.84 16.01 17.43
C LEU A 371 13.98 17.22 17.04
N ALA A 372 14.31 17.89 15.92
CA ALA A 372 13.53 19.02 15.41
C ALA A 372 12.10 18.60 15.04
N ARG A 373 11.93 17.46 14.35
CA ARG A 373 10.61 16.95 13.96
C ARG A 373 9.79 16.48 15.15
N ARG A 374 10.41 15.93 16.21
CA ARG A 374 9.70 15.61 17.46
C ARG A 374 9.16 16.86 18.15
N LYS A 375 9.97 17.91 18.26
CA LYS A 375 9.54 19.22 18.80
C LYS A 375 8.42 19.84 17.96
N GLU A 376 8.52 19.74 16.64
CA GLU A 376 7.44 20.18 15.76
C GLU A 376 6.15 19.38 16.03
N ALA A 377 6.25 18.05 16.04
CA ALA A 377 5.11 17.17 16.26
C ALA A 377 4.38 17.45 17.58
N GLU A 378 5.08 17.86 18.64
CA GLU A 378 4.50 18.29 19.92
C GLU A 378 3.47 19.41 19.77
N THR A 379 3.73 20.38 18.88
CA THR A 379 2.86 21.56 18.64
C THR A 379 1.70 21.30 17.67
N LEU A 380 1.75 20.22 16.88
CA LEU A 380 0.74 19.94 15.86
C LEU A 380 -0.53 19.34 16.47
N PRO A 381 -1.70 19.55 15.83
CA PRO A 381 -2.92 18.78 16.12
C PRO A 381 -2.65 17.28 16.00
N LYS A 382 -3.27 16.49 16.89
CA LYS A 382 -3.02 15.04 16.98
C LYS A 382 -4.11 14.25 16.26
N VAL A 383 -3.69 13.22 15.53
CA VAL A 383 -4.56 12.17 15.00
C VAL A 383 -4.16 10.86 15.68
N PRO A 384 -5.00 10.29 16.55
CA PRO A 384 -4.70 9.03 17.21
C PRO A 384 -4.77 7.86 16.22
N LEU A 385 -3.82 6.94 16.35
CA LEU A 385 -3.71 5.72 15.58
C LEU A 385 -4.15 4.52 16.40
N THR A 386 -4.91 3.61 15.80
CA THR A 386 -5.08 2.25 16.31
C THR A 386 -3.85 1.39 15.98
N ASP A 387 -3.75 0.20 16.58
CA ASP A 387 -2.68 -0.75 16.25
C ASP A 387 -2.63 -1.09 14.74
N ILE A 388 -3.81 -1.20 14.10
CA ILE A 388 -3.92 -1.47 12.65
C ILE A 388 -3.39 -0.27 11.85
N ASP A 389 -3.70 0.96 12.28
CA ASP A 389 -3.23 2.17 11.61
C ASP A 389 -1.71 2.32 11.73
N VAL A 390 -1.10 1.90 12.86
CA VAL A 390 0.37 1.86 13.02
C VAL A 390 0.99 0.87 12.03
N ASN A 391 0.38 -0.30 11.82
CA ASN A 391 0.86 -1.26 10.81
C ASN A 391 0.78 -0.66 9.40
N TRP A 392 -0.31 0.03 9.04
CA TRP A 392 -0.43 0.73 7.76
C TRP A 392 0.54 1.91 7.63
N LEU A 393 0.77 2.66 8.70
CA LEU A 393 1.75 3.73 8.77
C LEU A 393 3.15 3.19 8.44
N GLN A 394 3.53 2.05 9.02
CA GLN A 394 4.79 1.39 8.69
C GLN A 394 4.84 0.95 7.22
N VAL A 395 3.77 0.36 6.69
CA VAL A 395 3.67 -0.06 5.28
C VAL A 395 3.95 1.09 4.32
N VAL A 396 3.32 2.26 4.52
CA VAL A 396 3.50 3.40 3.60
C VAL A 396 4.80 4.15 3.87
N GLY A 397 5.21 4.29 5.13
CA GLY A 397 6.40 5.04 5.51
C GLY A 397 7.71 4.33 5.15
N GLU A 398 7.73 3.00 5.14
CA GLU A 398 8.88 2.19 4.73
C GLU A 398 8.84 1.78 3.24
N GLY A 399 7.88 2.29 2.47
CA GLY A 399 7.83 2.14 1.01
C GLY A 399 7.29 0.82 0.48
N TRP A 400 6.67 -0.02 1.31
CA TRP A 400 6.05 -1.27 0.86
C TRP A 400 4.90 -1.03 -0.14
N ALA A 401 4.26 0.12 -0.05
CA ALA A 401 3.18 0.56 -0.95
C ALA A 401 3.65 1.46 -2.11
N ALA A 402 4.96 1.56 -2.37
CA ALA A 402 5.54 2.44 -3.40
C ALA A 402 4.75 2.41 -4.73
N PRO A 403 4.56 3.54 -5.42
CA PRO A 403 5.14 4.87 -5.17
C PRO A 403 4.37 5.73 -4.16
N LEU A 404 3.39 5.16 -3.43
CA LEU A 404 2.65 5.87 -2.39
C LEU A 404 3.59 6.34 -1.26
N ARG A 405 3.47 7.60 -0.83
CA ARG A 405 4.31 8.24 0.22
C ARG A 405 3.59 8.49 1.54
N GLY A 406 2.35 8.04 1.67
CA GLY A 406 1.53 8.24 2.87
C GLY A 406 0.11 7.70 2.67
N PHE A 407 -0.83 8.09 3.52
CA PHE A 407 -2.22 7.64 3.39
C PHE A 407 -2.87 8.19 2.12
N MET A 408 -3.70 7.39 1.47
CA MET A 408 -4.33 7.74 0.20
C MET A 408 -5.19 8.99 0.33
N ARG A 409 -5.01 9.92 -0.61
CA ARG A 409 -5.98 10.98 -0.89
C ARG A 409 -7.19 10.41 -1.63
N GLU A 410 -8.27 11.17 -1.74
CA GLU A 410 -9.53 10.69 -2.34
C GLU A 410 -9.32 10.18 -3.77
N GLY A 411 -8.57 10.92 -4.60
CA GLY A 411 -8.30 10.53 -5.99
C GLY A 411 -7.50 9.22 -6.14
N THR A 412 -6.58 8.94 -5.20
CA THR A 412 -5.80 7.70 -5.16
C THR A 412 -6.66 6.53 -4.68
N LEU A 413 -7.52 6.77 -3.68
CA LEU A 413 -8.49 5.79 -3.19
C LEU A 413 -9.47 5.37 -4.29
N VAL A 414 -10.06 6.32 -5.01
CA VAL A 414 -11.01 6.04 -6.10
C VAL A 414 -10.34 5.17 -7.18
N GLN A 415 -9.12 5.50 -7.59
CA GLN A 415 -8.41 4.67 -8.57
C GLN A 415 -8.12 3.25 -8.06
N THR A 416 -7.71 3.14 -6.80
CA THR A 416 -7.48 1.84 -6.15
C THR A 416 -8.75 0.99 -6.18
N LEU A 417 -9.89 1.55 -5.75
CA LEU A 417 -11.18 0.84 -5.69
C LEU A 417 -11.73 0.42 -7.06
N HIS A 418 -11.44 1.18 -8.12
CA HIS A 418 -12.02 0.95 -9.44
C HIS A 418 -11.09 0.22 -10.42
N PHE A 419 -9.78 0.35 -10.25
CA PHE A 419 -8.80 -0.11 -11.25
C PHE A 419 -7.73 -1.03 -10.67
N ASN A 420 -7.74 -1.29 -9.36
CA ASN A 420 -6.68 -2.01 -8.64
C ASN A 420 -5.27 -1.48 -8.92
N SER A 421 -5.18 -0.22 -9.37
CA SER A 421 -3.97 0.41 -9.88
C SER A 421 -4.12 1.92 -9.87
N VAL A 422 -3.00 2.61 -9.78
CA VAL A 422 -2.94 4.08 -9.82
C VAL A 422 -2.03 4.50 -10.97
N LEU A 423 -2.34 5.65 -11.57
CA LEU A 423 -1.44 6.27 -12.54
C LEU A 423 -0.14 6.67 -11.84
N HIS A 424 0.99 6.27 -12.42
CA HIS A 424 2.28 6.72 -11.94
C HIS A 424 2.45 8.20 -12.29
N ASP A 425 2.53 9.04 -11.27
CA ASP A 425 2.96 10.42 -11.40
C ASP A 425 4.17 10.66 -10.48
N PRO A 426 5.40 10.78 -11.01
CA PRO A 426 6.60 10.95 -10.20
C PRO A 426 6.57 12.23 -9.34
N ASN A 427 5.66 13.17 -9.62
CA ASN A 427 5.46 14.40 -8.85
C ASN A 427 4.15 14.41 -8.03
N ASN A 428 3.26 13.41 -8.17
CA ASN A 428 1.85 13.59 -7.75
C ASN A 428 1.10 12.34 -7.26
N VAL A 429 1.78 11.24 -6.89
CA VAL A 429 1.07 10.11 -6.26
C VAL A 429 0.55 10.48 -4.85
N THR A 430 1.12 11.51 -4.23
CA THR A 430 0.68 12.09 -2.94
C THR A 430 0.60 13.63 -2.90
N GLY A 431 0.91 14.31 -4.02
CA GLY A 431 0.73 15.75 -4.24
C GLY A 431 1.74 16.69 -3.56
N ASP A 432 2.37 17.57 -4.36
CA ASP A 432 2.96 18.84 -3.92
C ASP A 432 2.19 19.98 -4.61
N TYR A 433 1.63 20.92 -3.83
CA TYR A 433 0.53 21.80 -4.25
C TYR A 433 0.97 23.13 -4.86
N ASN A 434 2.26 23.41 -5.04
CA ASN A 434 2.66 24.77 -5.43
C ASN A 434 2.67 25.10 -6.94
N SER A 435 2.23 24.22 -7.86
CA SER A 435 1.97 24.69 -9.24
C SER A 435 1.16 23.81 -10.21
N ALA A 436 0.68 22.59 -9.87
CA ALA A 436 -0.06 21.79 -10.85
C ALA A 436 -1.17 20.91 -10.23
N THR A 437 -2.39 21.08 -10.72
CA THR A 437 -3.48 20.12 -10.52
C THR A 437 -3.16 18.81 -11.25
N THR A 438 -3.45 17.66 -10.64
CA THR A 438 -3.49 16.39 -11.38
C THR A 438 -4.52 16.53 -12.50
N ASP A 439 -4.05 16.59 -13.74
CA ASP A 439 -4.91 16.60 -14.91
C ASP A 439 -5.29 15.16 -15.25
N TRP A 440 -6.44 14.74 -14.70
CA TRP A 440 -7.02 13.42 -14.93
C TRP A 440 -7.59 13.23 -16.34
N MET A 441 -7.62 14.28 -17.17
CA MET A 441 -8.28 14.35 -18.48
C MET A 441 -7.30 14.55 -19.65
N GLN A 442 -5.99 14.32 -19.44
CA GLN A 442 -4.99 14.53 -20.49
C GLN A 442 -5.22 13.66 -21.72
N SER A 443 -5.13 14.31 -22.89
CA SER A 443 -5.35 13.73 -24.22
C SER A 443 -4.18 12.87 -24.75
N SER A 444 -3.10 12.68 -23.99
CA SER A 444 -1.93 11.91 -24.42
C SER A 444 -1.78 10.61 -23.63
N PHE A 445 -1.86 9.49 -24.35
CA PHE A 445 -1.74 8.11 -23.86
C PHE A 445 -0.37 7.52 -24.24
N PRO A 446 0.27 6.64 -23.45
CA PRO A 446 -0.01 6.26 -22.04
C PRO A 446 1.08 6.72 -21.04
N ARG A 447 0.68 7.01 -19.80
CA ARG A 447 1.57 6.96 -18.63
C ARG A 447 1.47 5.58 -17.95
N GLU A 448 2.58 5.10 -17.38
CA GLU A 448 2.67 3.81 -16.68
C GLU A 448 1.67 3.72 -15.51
N ARG A 449 0.99 2.58 -15.33
CA ARG A 449 0.17 2.28 -14.14
C ARG A 449 0.93 1.33 -13.23
N VAL A 450 0.83 1.57 -11.94
CA VAL A 450 1.39 0.70 -10.90
C VAL A 450 0.26 0.02 -10.15
N SER A 451 0.45 -1.25 -9.80
CA SER A 451 -0.53 -2.00 -9.01
C SER A 451 -0.82 -1.26 -7.70
N SER A 452 -2.07 -1.16 -7.28
CA SER A 452 -2.50 -0.58 -6.01
C SER A 452 -3.91 -1.08 -5.71
N PRO A 453 -4.05 -2.35 -5.27
CA PRO A 453 -5.35 -3.02 -5.21
C PRO A 453 -6.03 -2.89 -3.84
N VAL A 454 -5.30 -2.49 -2.80
CA VAL A 454 -5.82 -2.40 -1.43
C VAL A 454 -5.88 -0.93 -1.00
N PRO A 455 -7.03 -0.44 -0.50
CA PRO A 455 -7.14 0.87 0.12
C PRO A 455 -6.23 1.00 1.34
N ILE A 456 -5.34 2.01 1.34
CA ILE A 456 -4.50 2.36 2.49
C ILE A 456 -4.91 3.75 2.97
N VAL A 457 -5.95 3.78 3.79
CA VAL A 457 -6.62 5.00 4.29
C VAL A 457 -6.44 5.11 5.80
N LEU A 458 -6.50 6.33 6.33
CA LEU A 458 -6.53 6.59 7.77
C LEU A 458 -7.92 7.13 8.16
N PRO A 459 -8.85 6.28 8.63
CA PRO A 459 -10.17 6.71 9.08
C PRO A 459 -10.06 7.62 10.30
N VAL A 460 -10.90 8.66 10.36
CA VAL A 460 -10.97 9.60 11.49
C VAL A 460 -12.42 9.91 11.82
N THR A 461 -12.67 10.16 13.11
CA THR A 461 -13.98 10.60 13.60
C THR A 461 -14.28 12.03 13.15
N ASP A 462 -15.56 12.42 13.17
CA ASP A 462 -15.94 13.82 12.94
C ASP A 462 -15.28 14.78 13.95
N PHE A 463 -15.11 14.35 15.20
CA PHE A 463 -14.37 15.12 16.20
C PHE A 463 -12.93 15.38 15.76
N THR A 464 -12.21 14.32 15.37
CA THR A 464 -10.82 14.43 14.93
C THR A 464 -10.71 15.27 13.66
N ARG A 465 -11.63 15.10 12.69
CA ARG A 465 -11.74 15.95 11.50
C ARG A 465 -11.80 17.43 11.86
N ARG A 466 -12.66 17.81 12.81
CA ARG A 466 -12.80 19.21 13.26
C ARG A 466 -11.54 19.72 13.96
N GLN A 467 -10.83 18.87 14.71
CA GLN A 467 -9.57 19.25 15.37
C GLN A 467 -8.44 19.56 14.38
N ILE A 468 -8.43 18.93 13.22
CA ILE A 468 -7.37 19.09 12.22
C ILE A 468 -7.75 20.00 11.05
N ALA A 469 -8.94 20.60 11.09
CA ALA A 469 -9.44 21.44 10.03
C ALA A 469 -8.50 22.63 9.77
N GLY A 470 -8.06 22.79 8.52
CA GLY A 470 -7.15 23.86 8.12
C GLY A 470 -5.67 23.68 8.52
N ALA A 471 -5.31 22.57 9.18
CA ALA A 471 -3.93 22.31 9.56
C ALA A 471 -3.06 21.94 8.34
N GLY A 472 -1.91 22.58 8.17
CA GLY A 472 -0.94 22.22 7.12
C GLY A 472 -0.17 20.92 7.40
N ALA A 473 -0.15 20.49 8.66
CA ALA A 473 0.42 19.23 9.11
C ALA A 473 -0.25 18.76 10.40
N VAL A 474 -0.23 17.45 10.66
CA VAL A 474 -0.75 16.84 11.90
C VAL A 474 0.24 15.80 12.41
N ALA A 475 0.29 15.60 13.73
CA ALA A 475 1.07 14.53 14.33
C ALA A 475 0.22 13.27 14.46
N LEU A 476 0.77 12.13 14.02
CA LEU A 476 0.14 10.83 14.16
C LEU A 476 0.65 10.16 15.43
N THR A 477 -0.23 9.92 16.40
CA THR A 477 0.14 9.45 17.75
C THR A 477 -0.37 8.05 18.03
N ASN A 478 0.41 7.24 18.74
CA ASN A 478 -0.06 5.95 19.23
C ASN A 478 -1.03 6.10 20.41
N ALA A 479 -1.48 4.97 20.96
CA ALA A 479 -2.44 4.96 22.08
C ALA A 479 -1.92 5.63 23.37
N ALA A 480 -0.61 5.71 23.56
CA ALA A 480 0.04 6.41 24.68
C ALA A 480 0.19 7.93 24.43
N GLY A 481 -0.25 8.44 23.27
CA GLY A 481 -0.08 9.85 22.87
C GLY A 481 1.30 10.18 22.31
N VAL A 482 2.17 9.18 22.09
CA VAL A 482 3.52 9.38 21.53
C VAL A 482 3.44 9.54 20.02
N ALA A 483 4.02 10.63 19.50
CA ALA A 483 4.08 10.88 18.07
C ALA A 483 5.01 9.90 17.35
N LEU A 484 4.49 9.19 16.35
CA LEU A 484 5.24 8.27 15.49
C LEU A 484 5.59 8.88 14.13
N ALA A 485 4.78 9.83 13.67
CA ALA A 485 4.94 10.46 12.36
C ALA A 485 4.31 11.85 12.32
N ILE A 486 4.68 12.62 11.30
CA ILE A 486 3.97 13.82 10.87
C ILE A 486 3.31 13.52 9.52
N LEU A 487 2.01 13.82 9.40
CA LEU A 487 1.29 13.79 8.14
C LEU A 487 1.22 15.21 7.58
N ARG A 488 1.84 15.42 6.42
CA ARG A 488 1.93 16.71 5.73
C ARG A 488 0.81 16.89 4.72
N SER A 489 0.35 18.13 4.60
CA SER A 489 -0.68 18.56 3.64
C SER A 489 -1.93 17.67 3.71
N PRO A 490 -2.55 17.51 4.90
CA PRO A 490 -3.66 16.60 5.07
C PRO A 490 -4.86 17.00 4.19
N GLU A 491 -5.50 16.01 3.58
CA GLU A 491 -6.78 16.14 2.89
C GLU A 491 -7.78 15.24 3.60
N VAL A 492 -8.86 15.83 4.10
CA VAL A 492 -9.95 15.07 4.72
C VAL A 492 -11.10 14.94 3.73
N TYR A 493 -11.62 13.74 3.59
CA TYR A 493 -12.73 13.40 2.70
C TYR A 493 -13.69 12.39 3.35
N GLU A 494 -14.91 12.30 2.85
CA GLU A 494 -15.91 11.33 3.33
C GLU A 494 -15.50 9.90 2.98
N LEU A 495 -15.52 9.00 3.96
CA LEU A 495 -15.19 7.60 3.78
C LEU A 495 -16.47 6.78 3.58
N ARG A 496 -16.74 6.39 2.33
CA ARG A 496 -17.88 5.53 1.99
C ARG A 496 -17.59 4.07 2.31
N VAL A 497 -17.57 3.73 3.60
CA VAL A 497 -17.15 2.42 4.13
C VAL A 497 -17.84 1.26 3.41
N ARG A 498 -19.15 1.33 3.19
CA ARG A 498 -19.89 0.28 2.46
C ARG A 498 -19.38 0.11 1.04
N GLU A 499 -19.18 1.18 0.29
CA GLU A 499 -18.64 1.09 -1.08
C GLU A 499 -17.23 0.50 -1.08
N LEU A 500 -16.38 0.92 -0.14
CA LEU A 500 -15.03 0.40 0.05
C LEU A 500 -15.05 -1.12 0.29
N ILE A 501 -15.93 -1.60 1.17
CA ILE A 501 -16.07 -3.03 1.48
C ILE A 501 -16.45 -3.82 0.21
N HIS A 502 -17.53 -3.43 -0.46
CA HIS A 502 -18.01 -4.18 -1.63
C HIS A 502 -16.98 -4.25 -2.75
N ARG A 503 -16.25 -3.15 -3.01
CA ARG A 503 -15.24 -3.11 -4.09
C ARG A 503 -13.95 -3.83 -3.74
N THR A 504 -13.53 -3.81 -2.48
CA THR A 504 -12.28 -4.44 -2.04
C THR A 504 -12.46 -5.93 -1.84
N PHE A 505 -13.53 -6.33 -1.15
CA PHE A 505 -13.76 -7.71 -0.71
C PHE A 505 -14.67 -8.50 -1.64
N GLY A 506 -15.54 -7.84 -2.42
CA GLY A 506 -16.50 -8.51 -3.31
C GLY A 506 -17.59 -9.30 -2.58
N MET A 507 -17.92 -8.93 -1.33
CA MET A 507 -18.88 -9.65 -0.47
C MET A 507 -19.60 -8.71 0.51
N THR A 508 -20.56 -9.25 1.26
CA THR A 508 -21.47 -8.52 2.17
C THR A 508 -21.51 -9.07 3.61
N ASP A 509 -20.57 -9.94 3.97
CA ASP A 509 -20.47 -10.52 5.31
C ASP A 509 -19.90 -9.48 6.29
N ASP A 510 -20.76 -8.95 7.16
CA ASP A 510 -20.40 -7.95 8.15
C ASP A 510 -19.64 -8.54 9.35
N GLU A 511 -19.72 -9.86 9.54
CA GLU A 511 -18.98 -10.59 10.58
C GLU A 511 -17.56 -10.95 10.12
N HIS A 512 -17.23 -10.76 8.84
CA HIS A 512 -15.86 -10.86 8.37
C HIS A 512 -14.94 -9.94 9.19
N PRO A 513 -13.82 -10.45 9.72
CA PRO A 513 -13.16 -9.82 10.87
C PRO A 513 -12.55 -8.45 10.56
N TYR A 514 -12.05 -8.21 9.34
CA TYR A 514 -11.57 -6.88 8.95
C TYR A 514 -12.73 -5.93 8.56
N VAL A 515 -13.83 -6.48 8.05
CA VAL A 515 -15.02 -5.70 7.68
C VAL A 515 -15.70 -5.18 8.94
N LYS A 516 -15.82 -6.03 9.97
CA LYS A 516 -16.30 -5.65 11.29
C LYS A 516 -15.52 -4.48 11.89
N GLU A 517 -14.19 -4.47 11.72
CA GLU A 517 -13.36 -3.33 12.11
C GLU A 517 -13.68 -2.07 11.31
N LEU A 518 -13.89 -2.17 10.00
CA LEU A 518 -14.28 -1.03 9.14
C LEU A 518 -15.67 -0.47 9.47
N LEU A 519 -16.61 -1.31 9.89
CA LEU A 519 -17.99 -0.94 10.24
C LEU A 519 -18.15 -0.37 11.65
N LYS A 520 -17.09 -0.34 12.46
CA LYS A 520 -17.14 0.32 13.78
C LYS A 520 -17.55 1.79 13.62
N PRO A 521 -18.38 2.33 14.54
CA PRO A 521 -18.80 3.72 14.49
C PRO A 521 -17.62 4.71 14.49
N GLY A 522 -17.81 5.89 13.90
CA GLY A 522 -16.80 6.95 13.86
C GLY A 522 -15.81 6.87 12.70
N LYS A 523 -16.08 6.05 11.68
CA LYS A 523 -15.27 5.90 10.47
C LYS A 523 -15.90 6.57 9.24
N ASP A 524 -16.52 7.73 9.45
CA ASP A 524 -17.25 8.47 8.42
C ASP A 524 -16.33 9.32 7.51
N TYR A 525 -15.12 9.60 7.97
CA TYR A 525 -14.12 10.38 7.25
C TYR A 525 -12.79 9.63 7.20
N ALA A 526 -11.94 10.01 6.24
CA ALA A 526 -10.55 9.60 6.20
C ALA A 526 -9.65 10.81 5.91
N VAL A 527 -8.40 10.72 6.36
CA VAL A 527 -7.37 11.71 6.08
C VAL A 527 -6.25 11.10 5.22
N GLY A 528 -5.98 11.72 4.09
CA GLY A 528 -4.85 11.42 3.19
C GLY A 528 -3.75 12.47 3.29
N GLY A 529 -2.51 12.13 2.96
CA GLY A 529 -1.38 13.06 3.03
C GLY A 529 -0.03 12.36 2.94
N GLU A 530 1.06 13.13 2.99
CA GLU A 530 2.42 12.56 2.97
C GLU A 530 2.89 12.24 4.38
N VAL A 531 3.43 11.03 4.56
CA VAL A 531 3.99 10.61 5.84
C VAL A 531 5.46 10.98 5.92
N GLU A 532 5.85 11.47 7.09
CA GLU A 532 7.23 11.58 7.54
C GLU A 532 7.34 10.85 8.89
N LEU A 533 8.06 9.73 8.94
CA LEU A 533 8.22 8.92 10.15
C LEU A 533 9.26 9.54 11.08
N LEU A 534 8.95 9.57 12.38
CA LEU A 534 9.82 10.06 13.46
C LEU A 534 10.75 8.93 13.96
N GLY A 535 11.49 8.34 13.03
CA GLY A 535 12.33 7.16 13.25
C GLY A 535 11.67 5.87 12.73
N LYS A 536 12.42 4.76 12.82
CA LYS A 536 11.92 3.43 12.44
C LYS A 536 10.82 3.02 13.42
N ILE A 537 9.73 2.44 12.91
CA ILE A 537 8.66 1.92 13.77
C ILE A 537 9.18 0.68 14.49
N THR A 538 9.12 0.72 15.82
CA THR A 538 9.42 -0.42 16.70
C THR A 538 8.18 -0.82 17.48
N TYR A 539 8.11 -2.12 17.79
CA TYR A 539 7.01 -2.71 18.55
C TYR A 539 7.46 -3.19 19.93
N ASN A 540 8.76 -3.35 20.18
CA ASN A 540 9.33 -3.80 21.44
C ASN A 540 8.75 -5.13 21.95
N ASP A 541 8.39 -6.02 21.01
CA ASP A 541 7.78 -7.32 21.27
C ASP A 541 8.78 -8.48 21.13
N GLY A 542 10.07 -8.16 21.08
CA GLY A 542 11.16 -9.13 20.88
C GLY A 542 11.36 -9.57 19.43
N LEU A 543 10.59 -9.04 18.47
CA LEU A 543 10.64 -9.45 17.05
C LEU A 543 11.17 -8.37 16.11
N ASP A 544 11.54 -7.18 16.61
CA ASP A 544 11.96 -6.05 15.78
C ASP A 544 13.20 -6.34 14.90
N ALA A 545 14.07 -7.26 15.34
CA ALA A 545 15.21 -7.73 14.53
C ALA A 545 14.79 -8.41 13.21
N TYR A 546 13.56 -8.94 13.14
CA TYR A 546 13.01 -9.54 11.93
C TYR A 546 12.22 -8.54 11.06
N ARG A 547 11.99 -7.32 11.55
CA ARG A 547 11.29 -6.25 10.81
C ARG A 547 12.30 -5.42 10.03
N LEU A 548 12.81 -6.01 8.97
CA LEU A 548 13.72 -5.33 8.04
C LEU A 548 12.93 -4.35 7.17
N THR A 549 13.43 -3.14 6.98
CA THR A 549 12.91 -2.22 5.96
C THR A 549 13.15 -2.81 4.56
N ALA A 550 12.48 -2.27 3.53
CA ALA A 550 12.72 -2.71 2.15
C ALA A 550 14.20 -2.59 1.73
N GLU A 551 14.91 -1.56 2.21
CA GLU A 551 16.35 -1.35 1.94
C GLU A 551 17.22 -2.36 2.69
N GLU A 552 16.98 -2.56 3.99
CA GLU A 552 17.69 -3.55 4.82
C GLU A 552 17.51 -4.97 4.26
N LEU A 553 16.29 -5.29 3.82
CA LEU A 553 15.97 -6.58 3.21
C LEU A 553 16.71 -6.80 1.88
N ARG A 554 16.77 -5.77 1.03
CA ARG A 554 17.55 -5.81 -0.23
C ARG A 554 19.03 -6.00 0.05
N ALA A 555 19.58 -5.31 1.06
CA ALA A 555 20.95 -5.51 1.49
C ALA A 555 21.20 -6.95 1.97
N ALA A 556 20.25 -7.55 2.69
CA ALA A 556 20.34 -8.95 3.13
C ALA A 556 20.37 -9.94 1.96
N PHE A 557 19.61 -9.70 0.87
CA PHE A 557 19.68 -10.52 -0.34
C PHE A 557 21.04 -10.38 -1.05
N LYS A 558 21.55 -9.16 -1.18
CA LYS A 558 22.87 -8.90 -1.77
C LYS A 558 23.99 -9.59 -0.99
N ALA A 559 23.93 -9.54 0.35
CA ALA A 559 24.91 -10.19 1.22
C ALA A 559 24.96 -11.72 1.02
N LYS A 560 23.85 -12.34 0.60
CA LYS A 560 23.79 -13.77 0.24
C LYS A 560 24.24 -14.05 -1.20
N GLY A 561 24.58 -13.03 -1.98
CA GLY A 561 24.95 -13.14 -3.38
C GLY A 561 23.80 -13.66 -4.25
N ALA A 562 22.57 -13.23 -3.95
CA ALA A 562 21.40 -13.60 -4.74
C ALA A 562 21.60 -13.19 -6.21
N ASP A 563 21.31 -14.10 -7.14
CA ASP A 563 21.16 -13.79 -8.57
C ASP A 563 19.68 -13.78 -9.00
N VAL A 564 18.80 -14.26 -8.12
CA VAL A 564 17.35 -14.09 -8.18
C VAL A 564 16.74 -14.21 -6.78
N VAL A 565 15.73 -13.41 -6.50
CA VAL A 565 14.95 -13.51 -5.27
C VAL A 565 13.53 -13.98 -5.56
N TYR A 566 13.07 -14.98 -4.81
CA TYR A 566 11.68 -15.44 -4.83
C TYR A 566 11.07 -15.36 -3.44
N ALA A 567 9.84 -14.85 -3.35
CA ALA A 567 9.17 -14.65 -2.09
C ALA A 567 8.07 -15.69 -1.84
N PHE A 568 7.92 -16.07 -0.57
CA PHE A 568 6.82 -16.87 -0.07
C PHE A 568 6.12 -16.12 1.06
N GLN A 569 4.92 -15.61 0.77
CA GLN A 569 4.04 -14.98 1.76
C GLN A 569 3.39 -16.06 2.62
N THR A 570 3.41 -15.88 3.94
CA THR A 570 2.67 -16.77 4.85
C THR A 570 2.06 -16.02 6.03
N ARG A 571 0.84 -16.40 6.41
CA ARG A 571 0.21 -16.03 7.68
C ARG A 571 0.08 -17.21 8.66
N ASN A 572 0.54 -18.40 8.25
CA ASN A 572 0.35 -19.65 8.97
C ASN A 572 1.71 -20.29 9.31
N PRO A 573 1.77 -21.21 10.30
CA PRO A 573 2.93 -22.05 10.53
C PRO A 573 3.37 -22.81 9.26
N THR A 574 4.68 -22.98 9.10
CA THR A 574 5.27 -23.68 7.95
C THR A 574 5.23 -25.19 8.19
N HIS A 575 4.36 -25.89 7.46
CA HIS A 575 4.35 -27.35 7.38
C HIS A 575 5.05 -27.83 6.10
N ALA A 576 5.20 -29.15 5.94
CA ALA A 576 5.92 -29.77 4.82
C ALA A 576 5.38 -29.38 3.44
N GLY A 577 4.09 -29.00 3.36
CA GLY A 577 3.48 -28.52 2.12
C GLY A 577 4.12 -27.21 1.70
N HIS A 578 4.11 -26.20 2.58
CA HIS A 578 4.79 -24.93 2.35
C HIS A 578 6.28 -25.12 2.05
N ALA A 579 6.97 -25.97 2.83
CA ALA A 579 8.39 -26.27 2.61
C ALA A 579 8.64 -26.88 1.22
N PHE A 580 7.78 -27.81 0.77
CA PHE A 580 7.84 -28.37 -0.57
C PHE A 580 7.70 -27.30 -1.65
N LEU A 581 6.68 -26.42 -1.58
CA LEU A 581 6.51 -25.34 -2.55
C LEU A 581 7.75 -24.43 -2.62
N MET A 582 8.34 -24.10 -1.47
CA MET A 582 9.54 -23.25 -1.39
C MET A 582 10.78 -23.92 -1.98
N LYS A 583 10.99 -25.22 -1.72
CA LYS A 583 12.11 -26.00 -2.26
C LYS A 583 11.96 -26.26 -3.76
N ASP A 584 10.77 -26.63 -4.21
CA ASP A 584 10.47 -26.85 -5.64
C ASP A 584 10.58 -25.54 -6.45
N SER A 585 10.15 -24.41 -5.89
CA SER A 585 10.37 -23.09 -6.47
C SER A 585 11.86 -22.83 -6.71
N ARG A 586 12.71 -23.16 -5.73
CA ARG A 586 14.16 -23.04 -5.87
C ARG A 586 14.68 -23.92 -7.01
N GLN A 587 14.27 -25.19 -7.06
CA GLN A 587 14.70 -26.13 -8.09
C GLN A 587 14.29 -25.68 -9.49
N LYS A 588 13.06 -25.17 -9.65
CA LYS A 588 12.58 -24.59 -10.91
C LYS A 588 13.42 -23.39 -11.35
N LEU A 589 13.85 -22.54 -10.42
CA LEU A 589 14.73 -21.42 -10.73
C LEU A 589 16.15 -21.90 -11.10
N MET A 590 16.69 -22.88 -10.38
CA MET A 590 17.98 -23.49 -10.75
C MET A 590 17.94 -24.11 -12.16
N ALA A 591 16.85 -24.80 -12.51
CA ALA A 591 16.63 -25.38 -13.83
C ALA A 591 16.52 -24.31 -14.94
N ARG A 592 16.11 -23.09 -14.60
CA ARG A 592 16.11 -21.92 -15.51
C ARG A 592 17.48 -21.25 -15.65
N GLY A 593 18.51 -21.77 -15.00
CA GLY A 593 19.89 -21.31 -15.13
C GLY A 593 20.40 -20.43 -13.98
N TYR A 594 19.55 -20.02 -13.06
CA TYR A 594 19.97 -19.30 -11.85
C TYR A 594 20.86 -20.21 -10.98
N LYS A 595 21.89 -19.65 -10.35
CA LYS A 595 22.89 -20.35 -9.55
C LYS A 595 22.69 -20.13 -8.06
N LYS A 596 22.19 -18.96 -7.66
CA LYS A 596 21.95 -18.59 -6.25
C LYS A 596 20.54 -18.01 -6.01
N PRO A 597 19.45 -18.77 -6.27
CA PRO A 597 18.12 -18.34 -5.89
C PRO A 597 17.99 -18.23 -4.36
N VAL A 598 17.60 -17.05 -3.89
CA VAL A 598 17.38 -16.76 -2.47
C VAL A 598 15.88 -16.63 -2.18
N LEU A 599 15.42 -17.39 -1.19
CA LEU A 599 14.07 -17.33 -0.65
C LEU A 599 13.93 -16.14 0.31
N TRP A 600 12.91 -15.33 0.10
CA TRP A 600 12.33 -14.54 1.18
C TRP A 600 11.17 -15.31 1.82
N LEU A 601 11.42 -15.89 2.99
CA LEU A 601 10.37 -16.40 3.86
C LEU A 601 9.73 -15.19 4.54
N SER A 602 8.51 -14.87 4.13
CA SER A 602 7.89 -13.58 4.42
C SER A 602 6.65 -13.75 5.30
N PRO A 603 6.80 -14.02 6.61
CA PRO A 603 5.68 -14.06 7.52
C PRO A 603 5.02 -12.69 7.62
N LEU A 604 3.70 -12.63 7.50
CA LEU A 604 2.91 -11.43 7.76
C LEU A 604 2.92 -11.11 9.26
N GLY A 605 3.20 -9.85 9.60
CA GLY A 605 3.35 -9.37 10.96
C GLY A 605 2.35 -8.32 11.42
N GLY A 606 1.61 -7.66 10.52
CA GLY A 606 0.53 -6.77 10.94
C GLY A 606 -0.68 -7.55 11.44
N TRP A 607 -1.77 -6.83 11.72
CA TRP A 607 -3.01 -7.40 12.26
C TRP A 607 -3.47 -8.68 11.54
N THR A 608 -3.88 -9.67 12.33
CA THR A 608 -4.51 -10.93 11.89
C THR A 608 -5.73 -11.22 12.75
N LYS A 609 -6.70 -11.96 12.21
CA LYS A 609 -7.90 -12.38 12.97
C LYS A 609 -7.53 -13.27 14.16
N ALA A 610 -8.37 -13.25 15.19
CA ALA A 610 -8.10 -13.90 16.47
C ALA A 610 -7.89 -15.43 16.42
N SER A 611 -8.42 -16.11 15.38
CA SER A 611 -8.29 -17.56 15.21
C SER A 611 -7.02 -18.01 14.48
N ASP A 612 -6.23 -17.08 13.97
CA ASP A 612 -4.92 -17.37 13.39
C ASP A 612 -3.88 -17.58 14.50
N VAL A 613 -2.79 -18.29 14.19
CA VAL A 613 -1.69 -18.51 15.15
C VAL A 613 -0.94 -17.19 15.37
N PRO A 614 -0.67 -16.77 16.62
CA PRO A 614 0.05 -15.56 16.95
C PRO A 614 1.40 -15.40 16.22
N LEU A 615 1.80 -14.16 15.97
CA LEU A 615 3.02 -13.84 15.23
C LEU A 615 4.27 -14.40 15.90
N ASP A 616 4.42 -14.22 17.21
CA ASP A 616 5.58 -14.71 17.96
C ASP A 616 5.69 -16.24 17.92
N VAL A 617 4.57 -16.95 18.01
CA VAL A 617 4.49 -18.41 17.84
C VAL A 617 4.92 -18.81 16.42
N ARG A 618 4.43 -18.11 15.39
CA ARG A 618 4.80 -18.39 13.98
C ARG A 618 6.28 -18.15 13.73
N VAL A 619 6.85 -17.06 14.22
CA VAL A 619 8.28 -16.75 14.04
C VAL A 619 9.15 -17.79 14.74
N LYS A 620 8.83 -18.15 16.00
CA LYS A 620 9.53 -19.25 16.71
C LYS A 620 9.44 -20.57 15.95
N GLN A 621 8.27 -20.89 15.42
CA GLN A 621 8.07 -22.08 14.60
C GLN A 621 8.92 -22.04 13.31
N HIS A 622 9.02 -20.89 12.65
CA HIS A 622 9.83 -20.74 11.44
C HIS A 622 11.34 -20.83 11.73
N GLN A 623 11.80 -20.31 12.88
CA GLN A 623 13.19 -20.49 13.33
C GLN A 623 13.54 -21.97 13.45
N GLU A 624 12.68 -22.78 14.06
CA GLU A 624 12.91 -24.24 14.18
C GLU A 624 12.87 -24.96 12.82
N VAL A 625 12.03 -24.51 11.88
CA VAL A 625 12.04 -25.04 10.50
C VAL A 625 13.37 -24.76 9.80
N MET A 626 13.94 -23.57 10.00
CA MET A 626 15.24 -23.22 9.44
C MET A 626 16.40 -23.95 10.15
N ALA A 627 16.33 -24.06 11.48
CA ALA A 627 17.34 -24.76 12.29
C ALA A 627 17.41 -26.26 11.97
N ALA A 628 16.28 -26.88 11.63
CA ALA A 628 16.23 -28.26 11.16
C ALA A 628 16.76 -28.46 9.73
N GLY A 629 17.17 -27.39 9.03
CA GLY A 629 17.68 -27.44 7.65
C GLY A 629 16.59 -27.59 6.59
N GLU A 630 15.31 -27.60 6.97
CA GLU A 630 14.20 -27.81 6.05
C GLU A 630 14.02 -26.62 5.10
N LEU A 631 14.36 -25.43 5.58
CA LEU A 631 14.63 -24.22 4.79
C LEU A 631 16.01 -23.68 5.18
N HIS A 632 17.05 -24.07 4.42
CA HIS A 632 18.43 -23.81 4.84
C HIS A 632 18.74 -22.30 4.96
N PRO A 633 19.45 -21.85 6.01
CA PRO A 633 19.81 -20.45 6.21
C PRO A 633 20.61 -19.84 5.04
N ASP A 634 21.47 -20.61 4.37
CA ASP A 634 22.32 -20.09 3.27
C ASP A 634 21.52 -19.44 2.14
N TRP A 635 20.36 -20.02 1.80
CA TRP A 635 19.52 -19.52 0.72
C TRP A 635 18.19 -18.95 1.20
N THR A 636 18.01 -18.72 2.50
CA THR A 636 16.77 -18.17 3.07
C THR A 636 17.03 -16.90 3.88
N VAL A 637 16.24 -15.87 3.62
CA VAL A 637 16.09 -14.69 4.49
C VAL A 637 14.68 -14.71 5.07
N MET A 638 14.57 -14.79 6.40
CA MET A 638 13.30 -14.62 7.09
C MET A 638 13.16 -13.16 7.52
N ALA A 639 12.12 -12.48 7.01
CA ALA A 639 11.81 -11.11 7.41
C ALA A 639 10.30 -10.90 7.45
N ILE A 640 9.84 -10.32 8.56
CA ILE A 640 8.44 -10.01 8.83
C ILE A 640 7.99 -8.89 7.90
N TRP A 641 6.88 -9.11 7.20
CA TRP A 641 6.22 -8.08 6.39
C TRP A 641 5.14 -7.38 7.22
N PRO A 642 5.18 -6.03 7.37
CA PRO A 642 4.43 -5.34 8.42
C PRO A 642 2.93 -5.12 8.15
N SER A 643 2.44 -5.46 6.95
CA SER A 643 1.05 -5.17 6.58
C SER A 643 0.03 -5.91 7.44
N PRO A 644 -1.11 -5.27 7.76
CA PRO A 644 -2.32 -5.98 8.16
C PRO A 644 -2.73 -7.02 7.10
N MET A 645 -3.27 -8.15 7.57
CA MET A 645 -3.97 -9.13 6.75
C MET A 645 -5.44 -8.72 6.66
N ILE A 646 -5.90 -8.32 5.48
CA ILE A 646 -7.30 -7.91 5.34
C ILE A 646 -8.22 -9.07 4.97
N TYR A 647 -7.69 -10.17 4.46
CA TYR A 647 -8.41 -11.36 3.98
C TYR A 647 -9.29 -11.11 2.74
N ALA A 648 -8.81 -10.27 1.81
CA ALA A 648 -9.53 -9.90 0.59
C ALA A 648 -9.11 -10.71 -0.66
N GLY A 649 -8.59 -11.93 -0.47
CA GLY A 649 -8.41 -12.92 -1.53
C GLY A 649 -7.69 -12.40 -2.79
N PRO A 650 -8.31 -12.49 -3.99
CA PRO A 650 -7.73 -12.04 -5.25
C PRO A 650 -7.33 -10.56 -5.30
N THR A 651 -8.00 -9.68 -4.55
CA THR A 651 -7.62 -8.27 -4.43
C THR A 651 -6.34 -8.13 -3.61
N GLU A 652 -6.27 -8.83 -2.48
CA GLU A 652 -5.16 -8.69 -1.54
C GLU A 652 -3.87 -9.37 -2.01
N VAL A 653 -3.96 -10.52 -2.69
CA VAL A 653 -2.77 -11.24 -3.19
C VAL A 653 -1.94 -10.39 -4.17
N GLN A 654 -2.60 -9.49 -4.91
CA GLN A 654 -1.92 -8.51 -5.75
C GLN A 654 -1.08 -7.53 -4.91
N PHE A 655 -1.59 -7.08 -3.76
CA PHE A 655 -0.83 -6.24 -2.82
C PHE A 655 0.31 -7.01 -2.15
N HIS A 656 0.08 -8.28 -1.81
CA HIS A 656 1.13 -9.16 -1.28
C HIS A 656 2.29 -9.22 -2.27
N ALA A 657 2.04 -9.55 -3.54
CA ALA A 657 3.09 -9.63 -4.56
C ALA A 657 3.77 -8.29 -4.82
N LYS A 658 3.00 -7.21 -4.96
CA LYS A 658 3.53 -5.84 -5.11
C LYS A 658 4.52 -5.49 -4.01
N SER A 659 4.15 -5.71 -2.75
CA SER A 659 5.02 -5.38 -1.62
C SER A 659 6.32 -6.19 -1.65
N ARG A 660 6.27 -7.43 -2.18
CA ARG A 660 7.46 -8.28 -2.32
C ARG A 660 8.37 -7.77 -3.44
N ARG A 661 7.80 -7.24 -4.51
CA ARG A 661 8.54 -6.53 -5.55
C ARG A 661 9.21 -5.27 -4.99
N ALA A 662 8.53 -4.50 -4.13
CA ALA A 662 9.15 -3.37 -3.42
C ALA A 662 10.35 -3.81 -2.56
N GLY A 663 10.28 -4.98 -1.92
CA GLY A 663 11.40 -5.62 -1.22
C GLY A 663 12.48 -6.23 -2.12
N GLY A 664 12.29 -6.28 -3.44
CA GLY A 664 13.30 -6.74 -4.41
C GLY A 664 13.07 -8.13 -5.00
N ALA A 665 11.98 -8.81 -4.66
CA ALA A 665 11.67 -10.12 -5.24
C ALA A 665 11.34 -10.01 -6.74
N SER A 666 11.89 -10.92 -7.54
CA SER A 666 11.56 -11.08 -8.97
C SER A 666 10.54 -12.18 -9.20
N TYR A 667 10.41 -13.11 -8.24
CA TYR A 667 9.44 -14.20 -8.29
C TYR A 667 8.54 -14.17 -7.05
N PHE A 668 7.27 -14.50 -7.24
CA PHE A 668 6.32 -14.70 -6.15
C PHE A 668 5.70 -16.10 -6.22
N THR A 669 5.81 -16.83 -5.12
CA THR A 669 5.21 -18.16 -4.99
C THR A 669 3.77 -18.02 -4.54
N VAL A 670 2.83 -18.58 -5.31
CA VAL A 670 1.40 -18.48 -5.02
C VAL A 670 0.71 -19.83 -5.15
N GLY A 671 -0.07 -20.17 -4.12
CA GLY A 671 -0.84 -21.42 -4.03
C GLY A 671 -2.33 -21.24 -4.34
N ARG A 672 -3.13 -22.19 -3.86
CA ARG A 672 -4.60 -22.17 -3.86
C ARG A 672 -5.12 -21.16 -2.83
N ASP A 673 -6.19 -20.46 -3.18
CA ASP A 673 -6.93 -19.54 -2.31
C ASP A 673 -6.03 -18.55 -1.53
N PRO A 674 -5.12 -17.85 -2.23
CA PRO A 674 -4.21 -16.94 -1.55
C PRO A 674 -5.01 -15.78 -0.96
N ALA A 675 -4.69 -15.45 0.30
CA ALA A 675 -5.37 -14.41 1.07
C ALA A 675 -6.87 -14.64 1.34
N GLY A 676 -7.44 -15.78 0.97
CA GLY A 676 -8.84 -16.10 1.26
C GLY A 676 -9.08 -16.53 2.69
N MET A 677 -10.36 -16.58 3.05
CA MET A 677 -10.90 -17.25 4.22
C MET A 677 -12.36 -17.66 3.95
N PRO A 678 -12.93 -18.55 4.78
CA PRO A 678 -14.35 -18.84 4.73
C PRO A 678 -15.22 -17.67 5.21
N TYR A 679 -16.49 -17.67 4.81
CA TYR A 679 -17.53 -16.79 5.36
C TYR A 679 -17.66 -16.98 6.87
N SER A 680 -17.95 -15.90 7.57
CA SER A 680 -18.02 -15.82 9.05
C SER A 680 -19.46 -15.86 9.58
N SER A 681 -20.45 -15.75 8.70
CA SER A 681 -21.86 -15.90 9.01
C SER A 681 -22.65 -16.34 7.78
N ASP A 682 -23.85 -16.86 7.99
CA ASP A 682 -24.80 -17.15 6.91
C ASP A 682 -25.24 -15.87 6.20
N GLY A 683 -25.51 -15.97 4.90
CA GLY A 683 -26.02 -14.84 4.12
C GLY A 683 -26.65 -15.25 2.80
N PRO A 684 -27.10 -14.28 1.99
CA PRO A 684 -27.73 -14.58 0.71
C PRO A 684 -26.77 -15.33 -0.23
N GLY A 685 -27.05 -16.60 -0.51
CA GLY A 685 -26.29 -17.42 -1.46
C GLY A 685 -24.97 -18.01 -0.93
N HIS A 686 -24.75 -18.03 0.39
CA HIS A 686 -23.61 -18.68 1.04
C HIS A 686 -23.95 -19.09 2.48
N GLU A 687 -23.29 -20.12 2.99
CA GLU A 687 -23.37 -20.56 4.38
C GLU A 687 -22.08 -20.23 5.15
N GLU A 688 -22.17 -20.13 6.48
CA GLU A 688 -20.98 -20.03 7.33
C GLU A 688 -20.01 -21.18 7.04
N GLY A 689 -18.75 -20.85 6.76
CA GLY A 689 -17.72 -21.85 6.46
C GLY A 689 -17.49 -22.14 4.97
N ASP A 690 -18.31 -21.61 4.07
CA ASP A 690 -18.03 -21.63 2.62
C ASP A 690 -16.82 -20.74 2.27
N ASP A 691 -15.98 -21.16 1.32
CA ASP A 691 -14.86 -20.35 0.82
C ASP A 691 -15.40 -19.06 0.16
N ILE A 692 -14.98 -17.86 0.61
CA ILE A 692 -15.44 -16.58 0.05
C ILE A 692 -15.05 -16.43 -1.43
N TYR A 693 -13.87 -16.93 -1.78
CA TYR A 693 -13.28 -16.78 -3.10
C TYR A 693 -13.10 -18.13 -3.77
N HIS A 694 -13.31 -18.18 -5.08
CA HIS A 694 -12.92 -19.35 -5.83
C HIS A 694 -11.39 -19.56 -5.71
N PRO A 695 -10.94 -20.79 -5.43
CA PRO A 695 -9.55 -21.07 -5.06
C PRO A 695 -8.49 -20.69 -6.09
N ASP A 696 -8.84 -20.64 -7.38
CA ASP A 696 -7.89 -20.29 -8.44
C ASP A 696 -7.91 -18.81 -8.82
N HIS A 697 -8.91 -18.02 -8.37
CA HIS A 697 -9.05 -16.62 -8.79
C HIS A 697 -7.84 -15.77 -8.40
N GLY A 698 -7.25 -16.03 -7.22
CA GLY A 698 -6.07 -15.29 -6.79
C GLY A 698 -4.89 -15.45 -7.73
N ARG A 699 -4.68 -16.65 -8.31
CA ARG A 699 -3.61 -16.87 -9.30
C ARG A 699 -3.88 -16.14 -10.60
N TYR A 700 -5.11 -16.22 -11.12
CA TYR A 700 -5.46 -15.58 -12.39
C TYR A 700 -5.43 -14.06 -12.30
N ALA A 701 -6.01 -13.49 -11.24
CA ALA A 701 -5.99 -12.04 -10.99
C ALA A 701 -4.57 -11.50 -10.85
N LEU A 702 -3.66 -12.28 -10.27
CA LEU A 702 -2.27 -11.91 -10.13
C LEU A 702 -1.53 -11.86 -11.48
N MET A 703 -1.79 -12.83 -12.36
CA MET A 703 -1.20 -12.90 -13.70
C MET A 703 -1.71 -11.80 -14.64
N SER A 704 -2.92 -11.29 -14.42
CA SER A 704 -3.52 -10.19 -15.19
C SER A 704 -3.46 -8.84 -14.47
N SER A 705 -2.79 -8.75 -13.32
CA SER A 705 -2.75 -7.53 -12.49
C SER A 705 -2.10 -6.36 -13.25
N PRO A 706 -2.75 -5.19 -13.35
CA PRO A 706 -2.15 -4.00 -13.93
C PRO A 706 -0.92 -3.56 -13.12
N GLY A 707 0.17 -3.20 -13.81
CA GLY A 707 1.38 -2.73 -13.13
C GLY A 707 2.13 -3.81 -12.36
N VAL A 708 2.03 -5.07 -12.79
CA VAL A 708 2.80 -6.21 -12.22
C VAL A 708 4.31 -6.12 -12.50
N GLY A 709 4.70 -5.28 -13.45
CA GLY A 709 6.10 -5.07 -13.85
C GLY A 709 6.74 -6.36 -14.35
N GLY A 710 8.04 -6.52 -14.06
CA GLY A 710 8.80 -7.73 -14.43
C GLY A 710 8.64 -8.92 -13.47
N MET A 711 7.74 -8.87 -12.50
CA MET A 711 7.58 -9.96 -11.52
C MET A 711 6.95 -11.19 -12.18
N GLN A 712 7.53 -12.36 -11.92
CA GLN A 712 7.02 -13.64 -12.41
C GLN A 712 6.40 -14.46 -11.28
N PHE A 713 5.48 -15.35 -11.63
CA PHE A 713 4.73 -16.15 -10.67
C PHE A 713 5.09 -17.62 -10.75
N LEU A 714 5.30 -18.23 -9.59
CA LEU A 714 5.48 -19.68 -9.44
C LEU A 714 4.18 -20.23 -8.86
N GLY A 715 3.27 -20.62 -9.76
CA GLY A 715 1.98 -21.19 -9.41
C GLY A 715 2.09 -22.66 -9.05
N PHE A 716 1.35 -23.08 -8.04
CA PHE A 716 1.27 -24.47 -7.59
C PHE A 716 -0.16 -24.97 -7.57
N SER A 717 -0.33 -26.24 -7.90
CA SER A 717 -1.56 -27.00 -7.64
C SER A 717 -1.56 -27.52 -6.20
N LYS A 718 -2.71 -28.02 -5.74
CA LYS A 718 -2.83 -28.61 -4.40
C LYS A 718 -1.86 -29.79 -4.25
N VAL A 719 -1.15 -29.82 -3.11
CA VAL A 719 -0.27 -30.93 -2.72
C VAL A 719 -0.90 -31.74 -1.58
N TYR A 720 -0.57 -33.02 -1.52
CA TYR A 720 -1.10 -34.00 -0.58
C TYR A 720 0.06 -34.70 0.14
N TYR A 721 -0.19 -35.17 1.36
CA TYR A 721 0.78 -35.96 2.10
C TYR A 721 0.70 -37.42 1.65
N ASP A 722 1.82 -37.97 1.18
CA ASP A 722 1.97 -39.37 0.80
C ASP A 722 2.26 -40.22 2.04
N LYS A 723 1.35 -41.14 2.37
CA LYS A 723 1.49 -42.02 3.55
C LYS A 723 2.65 -43.00 3.46
N LYS A 724 3.09 -43.36 2.24
CA LYS A 724 4.18 -44.33 2.04
C LYS A 724 5.54 -43.67 2.12
N ASP A 725 5.68 -42.54 1.44
CA ASP A 725 6.96 -41.86 1.29
C ASP A 725 7.17 -40.75 2.33
N HIS A 726 6.17 -40.50 3.19
CA HIS A 726 6.17 -39.46 4.23
C HIS A 726 6.55 -38.06 3.72
N THR A 727 6.13 -37.74 2.50
CA THR A 727 6.49 -36.50 1.78
C THR A 727 5.27 -35.84 1.13
N MET A 728 5.37 -34.55 0.83
CA MET A 728 4.32 -33.81 0.13
C MET A 728 4.55 -33.85 -1.38
N ARG A 729 3.51 -34.16 -2.16
CA ARG A 729 3.56 -34.17 -3.63
C ARG A 729 2.17 -34.01 -4.26
N GLY A 730 2.11 -33.93 -5.59
CA GLY A 730 0.85 -34.01 -6.32
C GLY A 730 0.18 -35.37 -6.10
N LYS A 731 -1.16 -35.41 -6.12
CA LYS A 731 -1.90 -36.66 -5.95
C LYS A 731 -1.62 -37.59 -7.14
N ASP A 732 -1.27 -38.83 -6.85
CA ASP A 732 -1.14 -39.89 -7.85
C ASP A 732 -2.46 -40.68 -7.91
N GLU A 733 -3.18 -40.51 -9.02
CA GLU A 733 -4.52 -41.10 -9.21
C GLU A 733 -4.48 -42.63 -9.35
N SER A 734 -3.30 -43.25 -9.52
CA SER A 734 -3.16 -44.72 -9.51
C SER A 734 -3.26 -45.34 -8.12
N ARG A 735 -3.06 -44.53 -7.06
CA ARG A 735 -3.07 -44.96 -5.65
C ARG A 735 -3.68 -43.87 -4.75
N PRO A 736 -4.93 -43.46 -5.00
CA PRO A 736 -5.53 -42.28 -4.35
C PRO A 736 -5.63 -42.42 -2.83
N ASP A 737 -5.78 -43.65 -2.32
CA ASP A 737 -5.90 -43.95 -0.89
C ASP A 737 -4.59 -43.74 -0.12
N ASP A 738 -3.45 -43.65 -0.80
CA ASP A 738 -2.15 -43.36 -0.16
C ASP A 738 -1.97 -41.88 0.18
N PHE A 739 -2.88 -41.00 -0.27
CA PHE A 739 -2.77 -39.57 -0.10
C PHE A 739 -3.78 -39.03 0.91
N ILE A 740 -3.31 -38.20 1.84
CA ILE A 740 -4.16 -37.53 2.81
C ILE A 740 -4.00 -36.01 2.74
N SER A 741 -5.11 -35.30 2.98
CA SER A 741 -5.14 -33.84 3.09
C SER A 741 -5.30 -33.47 4.56
N ILE A 742 -4.40 -32.64 5.08
CA ILE A 742 -4.49 -32.08 6.44
C ILE A 742 -4.80 -30.60 6.30
N SER A 743 -6.06 -30.21 6.53
CA SER A 743 -6.47 -28.81 6.50
C SER A 743 -5.93 -28.06 7.72
N GLY A 744 -5.90 -26.72 7.64
CA GLY A 744 -5.56 -25.88 8.79
C GLY A 744 -6.44 -26.18 10.00
N SER A 745 -7.76 -26.30 9.82
CA SER A 745 -8.68 -26.65 10.90
C SER A 745 -8.39 -28.04 11.50
N LYS A 746 -8.00 -29.03 10.70
CA LYS A 746 -7.59 -30.36 11.19
C LYS A 746 -6.29 -30.26 12.00
N MET A 747 -5.31 -29.52 11.50
CA MET A 747 -4.04 -29.28 12.19
C MET A 747 -4.25 -28.59 13.55
N ARG A 748 -5.10 -27.56 13.63
CA ARG A 748 -5.42 -26.88 14.89
C ARG A 748 -6.05 -27.81 15.92
N LYS A 749 -7.01 -28.65 15.50
CA LYS A 749 -7.63 -29.66 16.38
C LYS A 749 -6.59 -30.65 16.91
N LEU A 750 -5.68 -31.13 16.06
CA LEU A 750 -4.61 -32.04 16.46
C LEU A 750 -3.61 -31.39 17.43
N ALA A 751 -3.25 -30.12 17.19
CA ALA A 751 -2.34 -29.38 18.03
C ALA A 751 -2.93 -29.11 19.43
N ALA A 752 -4.24 -28.80 19.52
CA ALA A 752 -4.96 -28.67 20.77
C ALA A 752 -5.09 -29.98 21.55
N LEU A 753 -5.05 -31.14 20.86
CA LEU A 753 -5.06 -32.47 21.46
C LEU A 753 -3.66 -32.97 21.87
N ALA A 754 -2.61 -32.16 21.70
CA ALA A 754 -1.22 -32.56 21.89
C ALA A 754 -0.86 -33.84 21.09
N ALA A 755 -1.35 -33.94 19.86
CA ALA A 755 -1.20 -35.14 19.05
C ALA A 755 0.27 -35.54 18.88
N LYS A 756 0.56 -36.83 19.07
CA LYS A 756 1.91 -37.41 18.97
C LYS A 756 2.20 -37.92 17.55
N PRO A 757 3.45 -38.21 17.17
CA PRO A 757 3.74 -38.85 15.89
C PRO A 757 2.89 -40.12 15.68
N CYS A 758 2.35 -40.28 14.47
CA CYS A 758 1.55 -41.46 14.12
C CYS A 758 2.36 -42.76 14.18
N PRO A 759 1.69 -43.90 14.45
CA PRO A 759 2.30 -45.22 14.30
C PRO A 759 2.71 -45.48 12.83
N PRO A 760 3.51 -46.54 12.55
CA PRO A 760 3.99 -46.85 11.20
C PRO A 760 2.88 -46.93 10.14
N THR A 761 1.72 -47.50 10.51
CA THR A 761 0.52 -47.48 9.67
C THR A 761 -0.31 -46.25 9.99
N ILE A 762 -0.30 -45.26 9.09
CA ILE A 762 -1.01 -43.99 9.31
C ILE A 762 -2.53 -44.20 9.21
N PRO A 763 -3.30 -43.89 10.28
CA PRO A 763 -4.75 -44.04 10.28
C PRO A 763 -5.44 -43.01 9.38
N SER A 764 -6.60 -43.37 8.83
CA SER A 764 -7.42 -42.47 8.02
C SER A 764 -8.00 -41.32 8.86
N ASP A 765 -8.46 -41.61 10.08
CA ASP A 765 -8.89 -40.62 11.05
C ASP A 765 -7.80 -40.26 12.05
N LEU A 766 -7.01 -39.24 11.67
CA LEU A 766 -5.97 -38.66 12.51
C LEU A 766 -6.50 -38.03 13.81
N ILE A 767 -7.73 -37.50 13.82
CA ILE A 767 -8.28 -36.82 15.01
C ILE A 767 -8.65 -37.88 16.05
N ALA A 768 -9.37 -38.92 15.65
CA ALA A 768 -9.71 -40.04 16.54
C ALA A 768 -8.45 -40.71 17.09
N SER A 769 -7.43 -40.87 16.25
CA SER A 769 -6.16 -41.49 16.62
C SER A 769 -5.20 -40.58 17.37
N LYS A 770 -5.55 -39.29 17.55
CA LYS A 770 -4.72 -38.25 18.20
C LYS A 770 -3.27 -38.26 17.75
N CYS A 771 -3.05 -38.40 16.44
CA CYS A 771 -1.71 -38.49 15.89
C CYS A 771 -1.46 -37.56 14.70
N ILE A 772 -0.22 -37.14 14.52
CA ILE A 772 0.25 -36.33 13.40
C ILE A 772 1.23 -37.14 12.54
N PRO A 773 1.07 -37.20 11.20
CA PRO A 773 1.96 -37.97 10.36
C PRO A 773 3.42 -37.50 10.46
N PRO A 774 4.39 -38.43 10.49
CA PRO A 774 5.81 -38.09 10.57
C PRO A 774 6.24 -37.23 9.37
N GLY A 775 7.07 -36.23 9.61
CA GLY A 775 7.54 -35.33 8.55
C GLY A 775 6.49 -34.32 8.06
N PHE A 776 5.26 -34.29 8.58
CA PHE A 776 4.29 -33.24 8.22
C PHE A 776 4.73 -31.85 8.69
N MET A 777 5.38 -31.76 9.85
CA MET A 777 6.00 -30.55 10.39
C MET A 777 7.25 -30.95 11.15
N VAL A 778 8.25 -30.07 11.21
CA VAL A 778 9.42 -30.24 12.08
C VAL A 778 8.93 -30.40 13.53
N GLN A 779 9.44 -31.42 14.24
CA GLN A 779 8.95 -31.84 15.55
C GLN A 779 8.92 -30.69 16.58
N LYS A 780 10.02 -29.96 16.75
CA LYS A 780 10.05 -28.79 17.64
C LYS A 780 9.06 -27.68 17.21
N GLY A 781 8.90 -27.50 15.90
CA GLY A 781 7.91 -26.58 15.37
C GLY A 781 6.47 -27.00 15.70
N TRP A 782 6.18 -28.31 15.68
CA TRP A 782 4.89 -28.86 16.11
C TRP A 782 4.65 -28.65 17.61
N GLU A 783 5.65 -28.91 18.44
CA GLU A 783 5.61 -28.71 19.89
C GLU A 783 5.28 -27.25 20.25
N ILE A 784 5.91 -26.27 19.59
CA ILE A 784 5.63 -24.84 19.77
C ILE A 784 4.17 -24.50 19.44
N VAL A 785 3.65 -25.00 18.32
CA VAL A 785 2.26 -24.74 17.91
C VAL A 785 1.28 -25.45 18.84
N SER A 786 1.60 -26.67 19.28
CA SER A 786 0.78 -27.43 20.23
C SER A 786 0.72 -26.76 21.59
N ASP A 787 1.86 -26.28 22.11
CA ASP A 787 1.94 -25.52 23.36
C ASP A 787 1.06 -24.27 23.34
N TYR A 788 1.06 -23.54 22.22
CA TYR A 788 0.13 -22.42 22.03
C TYR A 788 -1.34 -22.85 22.16
N TYR A 789 -1.77 -23.91 21.47
CA TYR A 789 -3.16 -24.36 21.54
C TYR A 789 -3.55 -24.92 22.91
N ILE A 790 -2.61 -25.52 23.64
CA ILE A 790 -2.83 -26.00 25.02
C ILE A 790 -2.98 -24.81 25.98
N ARG A 791 -2.13 -23.78 25.84
CA ARG A 791 -2.08 -22.61 26.74
C ARG A 791 -2.83 -21.39 26.20
N GLN A 792 -3.67 -21.52 25.17
CA GLN A 792 -4.29 -20.39 24.46
C GLN A 792 -5.04 -19.42 25.40
N LYS A 793 -5.60 -19.92 26.50
CA LYS A 793 -6.39 -19.14 27.47
C LYS A 793 -5.55 -18.22 28.37
N THR A 794 -4.23 -18.36 28.44
CA THR A 794 -3.39 -17.53 29.32
C THR A 794 -3.20 -16.11 28.77
N GLY A 795 -3.32 -15.92 27.44
CA GLY A 795 -3.24 -14.60 26.81
C GLY A 795 -1.81 -14.03 26.69
N ASP A 796 -0.78 -14.85 26.90
CA ASP A 796 0.63 -14.40 26.96
C ASP A 796 1.28 -14.08 25.61
N TRP A 797 0.53 -14.23 24.51
CA TRP A 797 1.06 -14.25 23.15
C TRP A 797 0.93 -12.90 22.44
N VAL A 798 1.81 -12.63 21.49
CA VAL A 798 1.75 -11.44 20.63
C VAL A 798 1.02 -11.82 19.33
N PRO A 799 -0.30 -11.52 19.21
CA PRO A 799 -1.09 -11.99 18.07
C PRO A 799 -0.55 -11.45 16.74
N TYR A 800 -0.15 -10.18 16.76
CA TYR A 800 0.46 -9.43 15.67
C TYR A 800 1.28 -8.27 16.24
N SER A 801 1.97 -7.53 15.39
CA SER A 801 2.82 -6.39 15.78
C SER A 801 1.99 -5.30 16.48
N LYS A 802 2.11 -5.23 17.79
CA LYS A 802 1.50 -4.24 18.68
C LYS A 802 2.60 -3.49 19.41
N GLN A 803 2.47 -2.17 19.55
CA GLN A 803 3.48 -1.40 20.27
C GLN A 803 3.40 -1.73 21.77
N LEU A 804 4.48 -2.30 22.29
CA LEU A 804 4.63 -2.62 23.70
C LEU A 804 5.58 -1.62 24.37
N GLY A 805 5.24 -1.22 25.59
CA GLY A 805 6.02 -0.26 26.37
C GLY A 805 5.90 1.16 25.81
N GLY A 806 6.92 1.98 26.05
CA GLY A 806 6.97 3.37 25.54
C GLY A 806 5.96 4.33 26.19
N LEU A 807 5.25 3.90 27.24
CA LEU A 807 4.38 4.76 28.04
C LEU A 807 5.24 5.70 28.91
N PRO A 808 5.15 7.03 28.75
CA PRO A 808 5.91 7.96 29.57
C PRO A 808 5.38 7.97 31.02
N LEU A 809 6.15 7.36 31.94
CA LEU A 809 5.85 7.33 33.38
C LEU A 809 6.55 8.48 34.12
N ALA A 810 5.95 8.95 35.21
CA ALA A 810 6.58 9.88 36.13
C ALA A 810 7.81 9.26 36.83
N PRO A 811 8.79 10.05 37.29
CA PRO A 811 10.06 9.53 37.84
C PRO A 811 9.91 8.60 39.06
N ASN A 812 8.84 8.78 39.84
CA ASN A 812 8.48 7.99 41.02
C ASN A 812 7.62 6.76 40.69
N MET A 813 7.44 6.42 39.41
CA MET A 813 6.68 5.24 38.98
C MET A 813 7.60 4.13 38.47
N ARG A 814 7.17 2.88 38.64
CA ARG A 814 7.85 1.68 38.11
C ARG A 814 6.85 0.73 37.45
N SER A 815 7.25 0.14 36.33
CA SER A 815 6.52 -0.94 35.65
C SER A 815 7.48 -2.09 35.34
N SER A 816 6.97 -3.33 35.30
CA SER A 816 7.76 -4.50 34.89
C SER A 816 8.04 -4.48 33.38
N ALA A 817 9.26 -4.84 32.99
CA ALA A 817 9.64 -4.97 31.58
C ALA A 817 9.01 -6.21 30.93
N GLU A 818 8.70 -7.24 31.72
CA GLU A 818 8.06 -8.48 31.31
C GLU A 818 6.57 -8.27 30.98
N GLN A 819 5.92 -7.33 31.67
CA GLN A 819 4.54 -6.89 31.46
C GLN A 819 4.48 -5.42 31.00
N PRO A 820 5.01 -5.11 29.80
CA PRO A 820 5.03 -3.74 29.30
C PRO A 820 3.62 -3.24 28.96
N PHE A 821 3.48 -1.91 28.89
CA PHE A 821 2.25 -1.26 28.41
C PHE A 821 1.78 -1.85 27.07
N GLY A 822 0.47 -2.01 26.89
CA GLY A 822 -0.11 -2.74 25.75
C GLY A 822 -0.44 -4.21 26.05
N LYS A 823 -0.05 -4.73 27.22
CA LYS A 823 -0.54 -6.03 27.76
C LYS A 823 -1.63 -5.81 28.82
N VAL A 824 -2.55 -6.77 28.91
CA VAL A 824 -3.64 -6.80 29.91
C VAL A 824 -3.10 -6.80 31.34
N ALA A 825 -1.95 -7.44 31.58
CA ALA A 825 -1.31 -7.53 32.90
C ALA A 825 -0.38 -6.35 33.22
N PHE A 826 -0.36 -5.29 32.41
CA PHE A 826 0.45 -4.09 32.68
C PHE A 826 0.04 -3.43 33.99
N THR A 827 1.02 -3.11 34.83
CA THR A 827 0.84 -2.33 36.05
C THR A 827 1.92 -1.25 36.18
N ALA A 828 1.51 -0.06 36.62
CA ALA A 828 2.41 1.00 37.03
C ALA A 828 2.21 1.27 38.53
N HIS A 829 3.27 1.08 39.33
CA HIS A 829 3.26 1.26 40.78
C HIS A 829 4.00 2.53 41.18
N PHE A 830 3.48 3.24 42.18
CA PHE A 830 4.14 4.38 42.78
C PHE A 830 5.17 3.91 43.79
N VAL A 831 6.31 4.60 43.81
CA VAL A 831 7.44 4.29 44.68
C VAL A 831 7.80 5.54 45.49
N GLY A 832 7.84 5.38 46.81
CA GLY A 832 8.26 6.41 47.76
C GLY A 832 9.76 6.70 47.68
N ALA A 833 10.21 7.71 48.42
CA ALA A 833 11.62 8.10 48.46
C ALA A 833 12.54 7.01 49.04
N ASP A 834 12.00 6.12 49.88
CA ASP A 834 12.64 4.96 50.48
C ASP A 834 12.63 3.72 49.58
N GLY A 835 12.01 3.79 48.39
CA GLY A 835 11.86 2.66 47.49
C GLY A 835 10.63 1.78 47.79
N ALA A 836 9.84 2.08 48.82
CA ALA A 836 8.64 1.31 49.14
C ALA A 836 7.49 1.62 48.16
N GLN A 837 6.63 0.63 47.89
CA GLN A 837 5.42 0.88 47.14
C GLN A 837 4.44 1.71 47.97
N ILE A 838 3.87 2.73 47.35
CA ILE A 838 2.86 3.60 47.97
C ILE A 838 1.61 3.62 47.10
N SER A 839 0.46 3.85 47.72
CA SER A 839 -0.79 4.07 47.01
C SER A 839 -0.95 5.52 46.57
N PRO A 840 -1.21 5.77 45.28
CA PRO A 840 -1.53 7.11 44.81
C PRO A 840 -2.83 7.64 45.42
N TRP A 841 -3.78 6.75 45.74
CA TRP A 841 -5.07 7.14 46.29
C TRP A 841 -4.99 7.47 47.79
N HIS A 842 -4.16 6.77 48.55
CA HIS A 842 -4.19 6.86 50.02
C HIS A 842 -2.98 7.58 50.63
N ASN A 843 -1.79 7.41 50.06
CA ASN A 843 -0.54 7.90 50.66
C ASN A 843 -0.15 9.29 50.17
N LEU A 844 -0.70 9.75 49.03
CA LEU A 844 -0.47 11.10 48.52
C LEU A 844 -1.44 12.08 49.18
N ALA A 845 -0.94 13.25 49.59
CA ALA A 845 -1.78 14.26 50.23
C ALA A 845 -2.70 14.96 49.22
N LEU A 846 -3.98 15.15 49.56
CA LEU A 846 -4.91 15.95 48.77
C LEU A 846 -4.48 17.42 48.70
N TYR A 847 -4.18 18.03 49.85
CA TYR A 847 -3.83 19.44 49.94
C TYR A 847 -2.30 19.61 49.98
N PRO A 848 -1.69 20.39 49.06
CA PRO A 848 -0.27 20.69 49.11
C PRO A 848 0.10 21.46 50.39
N THR A 849 -0.80 22.35 50.82
CA THR A 849 -0.69 23.14 52.04
C THR A 849 -2.08 23.28 52.66
N ALA A 850 -2.20 23.07 53.98
CA ALA A 850 -3.49 23.08 54.69
C ALA A 850 -4.24 24.43 54.67
N SER A 851 -3.60 25.52 54.24
CA SER A 851 -4.11 26.89 54.27
C SER A 851 -4.75 27.38 52.95
N GLU A 852 -4.74 26.58 51.87
CA GLU A 852 -5.20 27.01 50.55
C GLU A 852 -6.19 26.02 49.91
N PRO A 853 -7.49 26.06 50.26
CA PRO A 853 -8.47 25.08 49.77
C PRO A 853 -8.74 25.18 48.26
N SER A 854 -8.36 26.28 47.60
CA SER A 854 -8.46 26.43 46.14
C SER A 854 -7.40 25.68 45.35
N PHE A 855 -6.38 25.13 46.03
CA PHE A 855 -5.32 24.35 45.42
C PHE A 855 -5.29 22.94 45.99
N VAL A 856 -5.23 21.97 45.09
CA VAL A 856 -5.18 20.54 45.41
C VAL A 856 -4.08 19.87 44.61
N ASN A 857 -3.64 18.70 45.07
CA ASN A 857 -2.77 17.85 44.30
C ASN A 857 -3.60 16.97 43.38
N PHE A 858 -3.21 16.92 42.12
CA PHE A 858 -3.78 16.07 41.08
C PHE A 858 -2.78 14.98 40.71
N VAL A 859 -3.26 13.77 40.45
CA VAL A 859 -2.47 12.66 39.92
C VAL A 859 -2.93 12.36 38.50
N CYS A 860 -2.06 12.56 37.51
CA CYS A 860 -2.41 12.27 36.12
C CYS A 860 -2.44 10.76 35.84
N GLU A 861 -3.54 10.27 35.29
CA GLU A 861 -3.69 8.88 34.86
C GLU A 861 -3.59 8.76 33.34
N ILE A 862 -4.25 9.66 32.60
CA ILE A 862 -4.27 9.69 31.14
C ILE A 862 -3.70 11.04 30.66
N PRO A 863 -2.48 11.04 30.08
CA PRO A 863 -1.91 12.23 29.47
C PRO A 863 -2.76 12.79 28.34
N ARG A 864 -2.75 14.12 28.20
CA ARG A 864 -3.31 14.81 27.04
C ARG A 864 -2.79 14.21 25.73
N GLY A 865 -3.71 13.84 24.85
CA GLY A 865 -3.39 13.27 23.54
C GLY A 865 -3.32 11.74 23.53
N ALA A 866 -3.35 11.08 24.70
CA ALA A 866 -3.45 9.63 24.78
C ALA A 866 -4.90 9.16 24.57
N THR A 867 -5.05 7.91 24.12
CA THR A 867 -6.36 7.27 24.00
C THR A 867 -6.51 6.06 24.91
N ALA A 868 -5.41 5.49 25.43
CA ALA A 868 -5.49 4.40 26.39
C ALA A 868 -6.21 4.86 27.67
N LYS A 869 -7.26 4.13 28.06
CA LYS A 869 -7.97 4.39 29.32
C LYS A 869 -7.16 3.81 30.48
N LEU A 870 -6.42 4.66 31.18
CA LEU A 870 -5.60 4.30 32.34
C LEU A 870 -6.26 4.85 33.59
N GLU A 871 -6.42 4.02 34.61
CA GLU A 871 -7.11 4.36 35.86
C GLU A 871 -6.46 3.63 37.04
N VAL A 872 -6.49 4.27 38.21
CA VAL A 872 -6.08 3.69 39.49
C VAL A 872 -7.01 2.53 39.87
N GLN A 873 -6.42 1.39 40.21
CA GLN A 873 -7.19 0.18 40.53
C GLN A 873 -7.49 0.08 42.03
N LYS A 874 -8.70 0.49 42.43
CA LYS A 874 -9.17 0.53 43.83
C LYS A 874 -9.07 -0.81 44.58
N GLU A 875 -9.24 -1.92 43.89
CA GLU A 875 -9.28 -3.27 44.47
C GLU A 875 -7.89 -3.92 44.60
N LYS A 876 -6.86 -3.37 43.93
CA LYS A 876 -5.52 -3.98 43.87
C LYS A 876 -4.60 -3.40 44.97
N PRO A 877 -3.71 -4.21 45.56
CA PRO A 877 -2.73 -3.73 46.52
C PRO A 877 -1.94 -2.53 46.01
N PHE A 878 -1.85 -1.48 46.84
CA PHE A 878 -1.20 -0.20 46.54
C PHE A 878 -1.83 0.60 45.38
N ASN A 879 -3.04 0.26 44.94
CA ASN A 879 -3.80 0.96 43.90
C ASN A 879 -2.96 1.39 42.68
N PRO A 880 -2.33 0.45 41.94
CA PRO A 880 -1.56 0.77 40.75
C PRO A 880 -2.42 1.40 39.67
N ILE A 881 -1.81 2.17 38.77
CA ILE A 881 -2.44 2.57 37.52
C ILE A 881 -2.36 1.39 36.55
N MET A 882 -3.51 0.99 36.00
CA MET A 882 -3.61 -0.07 35.00
C MET A 882 -4.49 0.41 33.84
N GLN A 883 -4.35 -0.24 32.68
CA GLN A 883 -5.26 0.03 31.57
C GLN A 883 -6.56 -0.76 31.76
N ASP A 884 -7.66 -0.04 31.62
CA ASP A 884 -9.01 -0.55 31.69
C ASP A 884 -9.25 -1.73 30.73
N THR A 885 -10.03 -2.72 31.15
CA THR A 885 -10.41 -3.86 30.30
C THR A 885 -11.91 -4.06 30.20
N LYS A 886 -12.37 -4.56 29.05
CA LYS A 886 -13.76 -4.99 28.83
C LYS A 886 -13.76 -6.33 28.12
N LYS A 887 -14.36 -7.34 28.73
CA LYS A 887 -14.35 -8.73 28.22
C LYS A 887 -12.91 -9.23 27.89
N GLY A 888 -11.94 -8.86 28.72
CA GLY A 888 -10.53 -9.23 28.55
C GLY A 888 -9.74 -8.42 27.50
N ALA A 889 -10.35 -7.44 26.83
CA ALA A 889 -9.68 -6.56 25.88
C ALA A 889 -9.40 -5.18 26.48
N LEU A 890 -8.23 -4.60 26.17
CA LEU A 890 -7.84 -3.25 26.57
C LEU A 890 -8.79 -2.20 26.00
N ARG A 891 -9.13 -1.17 26.78
CA ARG A 891 -10.02 -0.07 26.39
C ARG A 891 -9.25 1.17 25.93
N TYR A 892 -9.87 1.89 24.99
CA TYR A 892 -9.37 3.13 24.42
C TYR A 892 -10.51 4.13 24.23
N TYR A 893 -10.22 5.43 24.26
CA TYR A 893 -11.10 6.45 23.71
C TYR A 893 -11.15 6.32 22.18
N THR A 894 -12.30 5.90 21.66
CA THR A 894 -12.52 5.70 20.22
C THR A 894 -13.03 6.96 19.52
N TYR A 895 -13.50 7.95 20.28
CA TYR A 895 -14.04 9.22 19.75
C TYR A 895 -12.95 10.18 19.26
N GLY A 896 -11.76 10.11 19.85
CA GLY A 896 -10.60 10.94 19.52
C GLY A 896 -9.56 10.90 20.62
N ALA A 897 -8.53 11.74 20.51
CA ALA A 897 -7.57 11.98 21.57
C ALA A 897 -8.06 13.11 22.50
N SER A 898 -7.89 12.95 23.82
CA SER A 898 -8.26 13.99 24.78
C SER A 898 -7.40 15.24 24.55
N PHE A 899 -8.01 16.42 24.67
CA PHE A 899 -7.29 17.69 24.58
C PHE A 899 -6.91 18.26 25.96
N PHE A 900 -7.13 17.47 27.01
CA PHE A 900 -6.87 17.75 28.42
C PHE A 900 -6.12 16.57 29.06
N ASN A 901 -5.40 16.80 30.16
CA ASN A 901 -4.91 15.70 30.99
C ASN A 901 -6.06 15.21 31.89
N TYR A 902 -6.12 13.92 32.14
CA TYR A 902 -7.15 13.31 32.98
C TYR A 902 -6.50 12.51 34.11
N GLY A 903 -7.18 12.42 35.23
CA GLY A 903 -6.77 11.63 36.38
C GLY A 903 -7.64 11.92 37.58
N MET A 904 -7.08 11.76 38.78
CA MET A 904 -7.85 11.80 40.01
C MET A 904 -7.27 12.72 41.08
N LEU A 905 -8.10 13.06 42.07
CA LEU A 905 -7.67 13.69 43.32
C LEU A 905 -7.36 12.61 44.39
N PRO A 906 -6.15 12.57 44.96
CA PRO A 906 -5.82 11.61 46.00
C PRO A 906 -6.64 11.91 47.26
N GLN A 907 -6.89 10.87 48.08
CA GLN A 907 -7.66 10.97 49.32
C GLN A 907 -9.08 11.51 49.14
N THR A 908 -9.72 11.27 48.00
CA THR A 908 -11.14 11.59 47.77
C THR A 908 -11.91 10.32 47.42
N TRP A 909 -13.21 10.28 47.70
CA TRP A 909 -14.08 9.18 47.33
C TRP A 909 -15.52 9.66 47.21
N GLU A 910 -16.12 9.46 46.04
CA GLU A 910 -17.52 9.76 45.76
C GLU A 910 -18.40 8.65 46.35
N ASP A 911 -19.03 8.93 47.50
CA ASP A 911 -19.80 7.95 48.26
C ASP A 911 -21.15 7.63 47.58
N PRO A 912 -21.43 6.38 47.17
CA PRO A 912 -22.71 5.99 46.58
C PRO A 912 -23.91 6.15 47.52
N ALA A 913 -23.68 6.31 48.82
CA ALA A 913 -24.75 6.59 49.77
C ALA A 913 -25.24 8.05 49.71
N LYS A 914 -24.40 8.97 49.20
CA LYS A 914 -24.78 10.37 48.99
C LYS A 914 -25.58 10.51 47.71
N LYS A 915 -26.67 11.27 47.79
CA LYS A 915 -27.53 11.58 46.65
C LYS A 915 -27.22 12.96 46.10
N GLY A 916 -26.99 13.05 44.81
CA GLY A 916 -26.78 14.30 44.08
C GLY A 916 -27.97 14.71 43.23
N PHE A 917 -27.68 15.31 42.07
CA PHE A 917 -28.68 15.85 41.15
C PHE A 917 -29.74 14.81 40.75
N ASN A 918 -31.04 15.14 40.90
CA ASN A 918 -32.16 14.23 40.61
C ASN A 918 -32.08 12.85 41.32
N GLY A 919 -31.41 12.78 42.47
CA GLY A 919 -31.32 11.55 43.27
C GLY A 919 -30.36 10.50 42.71
N THR A 920 -29.47 10.90 41.79
CA THR A 920 -28.31 10.09 41.38
C THR A 920 -27.39 9.82 42.57
N VAL A 921 -26.63 8.73 42.51
CA VAL A 921 -25.70 8.32 43.57
C VAL A 921 -24.26 8.54 43.10
N GLY A 922 -23.31 8.77 44.01
CA GLY A 922 -21.90 8.86 43.63
C GLY A 922 -21.40 7.60 42.91
N ASP A 923 -20.46 7.77 41.99
CA ASP A 923 -19.94 6.72 41.10
C ASP A 923 -19.02 5.69 41.78
N ASN A 924 -18.77 5.84 43.09
CA ASN A 924 -17.94 4.97 43.91
C ASN A 924 -16.43 5.08 43.62
N ASP A 925 -15.97 6.12 42.93
CA ASP A 925 -14.58 6.34 42.53
C ASP A 925 -13.90 7.52 43.28
N PRO A 926 -12.56 7.65 43.23
CA PRO A 926 -11.91 8.93 43.53
C PRO A 926 -12.39 10.02 42.58
N LEU A 927 -12.43 11.27 43.03
CA LEU A 927 -12.91 12.38 42.22
C LEU A 927 -12.10 12.52 40.92
N ASP A 928 -12.82 12.56 39.82
CA ASP A 928 -12.26 12.71 38.48
C ASP A 928 -11.90 14.16 38.16
N VAL A 929 -10.77 14.34 37.47
CA VAL A 929 -10.18 15.65 37.20
C VAL A 929 -9.90 15.83 35.72
N MET A 930 -10.30 16.98 35.19
CA MET A 930 -9.97 17.45 33.86
C MET A 930 -9.04 18.65 33.94
N ASP A 931 -7.75 18.40 33.74
CA ASP A 931 -6.71 19.42 33.73
C ASP A 931 -6.54 20.01 32.32
N LEU A 932 -6.87 21.30 32.19
CA LEU A 932 -6.88 22.05 30.93
C LEU A 932 -5.55 22.76 30.63
N SER A 933 -4.49 22.44 31.37
CA SER A 933 -3.17 23.04 31.18
C SER A 933 -2.58 22.78 29.79
N SER A 934 -1.72 23.71 29.36
CA SER A 934 -1.05 23.66 28.06
C SER A 934 -0.07 22.49 27.96
N ARG A 935 0.57 22.10 29.07
CA ARG A 935 1.59 21.05 29.15
C ARG A 935 0.98 19.64 29.28
N THR A 936 1.44 18.70 28.47
CA THR A 936 1.13 17.27 28.60
C THR A 936 1.82 16.67 29.84
N CYS A 937 1.06 15.93 30.65
CA CYS A 937 1.56 15.18 31.81
C CYS A 937 2.20 13.83 31.43
N LYS A 938 2.97 13.26 32.35
CA LYS A 938 3.30 11.83 32.36
C LYS A 938 2.32 11.06 33.23
N VAL A 939 2.17 9.76 32.99
CA VAL A 939 1.33 8.90 33.83
C VAL A 939 1.94 8.84 35.24
N GLY A 940 1.08 9.08 36.24
CA GLY A 940 1.40 9.21 37.65
C GLY A 940 2.09 10.51 38.05
N GLU A 941 2.19 11.49 37.15
CA GLU A 941 2.73 12.80 37.50
C GLU A 941 1.79 13.51 38.47
N MET A 942 2.34 13.98 39.59
CA MET A 942 1.59 14.71 40.62
C MET A 942 1.84 16.21 40.47
N ARG A 943 0.78 17.03 40.48
CA ARG A 943 0.88 18.49 40.32
C ARG A 943 -0.02 19.25 41.29
N LYS A 944 0.43 20.42 41.72
CA LYS A 944 -0.43 21.41 42.40
C LYS A 944 -1.31 22.08 41.34
N VAL A 945 -2.62 21.93 41.44
CA VAL A 945 -3.59 22.48 40.50
C VAL A 945 -4.57 23.40 41.21
N LYS A 946 -5.04 24.43 40.50
CA LYS A 946 -6.07 25.38 40.93
C LYS A 946 -7.44 24.91 40.45
N ILE A 947 -8.42 24.86 41.35
CA ILE A 947 -9.81 24.49 41.04
C ILE A 947 -10.50 25.67 40.33
N LEU A 948 -11.17 25.39 39.20
CA LEU A 948 -11.89 26.38 38.40
C LEU A 948 -13.41 26.15 38.36
N GLY A 949 -13.86 24.91 38.56
CA GLY A 949 -15.28 24.56 38.53
C GLY A 949 -15.48 23.05 38.48
N ASP A 950 -16.72 22.62 38.30
CA ASP A 950 -17.09 21.20 38.22
C ASP A 950 -18.21 21.01 37.17
N LEU A 951 -18.16 19.88 36.47
CA LEU A 951 -19.20 19.41 35.55
C LEU A 951 -19.75 18.06 36.04
N GLU A 952 -21.03 18.04 36.37
CA GLU A 952 -21.73 16.88 36.88
C GLU A 952 -22.21 15.98 35.73
N LEU A 953 -21.47 14.90 35.44
CA LEU A 953 -21.83 13.89 34.45
C LEU A 953 -22.77 12.85 35.04
N ILE A 954 -23.84 12.53 34.31
CA ILE A 954 -24.76 11.47 34.66
C ILE A 954 -24.48 10.26 33.78
N ASP A 955 -23.82 9.24 34.34
CA ASP A 955 -23.51 7.98 33.66
C ASP A 955 -24.32 6.85 34.29
N GLN A 956 -25.25 6.27 33.54
CA GLN A 956 -26.03 5.09 33.98
C GLN A 956 -26.78 5.23 35.32
N GLY A 957 -27.07 6.47 35.76
CA GLY A 957 -27.76 6.76 37.02
C GLY A 957 -26.81 7.15 38.17
N GLU A 958 -25.51 7.09 37.92
CA GLU A 958 -24.45 7.57 38.81
C GLU A 958 -24.12 9.02 38.46
N LEU A 959 -23.81 9.80 39.51
CA LEU A 959 -23.23 11.13 39.44
C LEU A 959 -21.72 10.96 39.47
N ASP A 960 -21.08 11.52 38.45
CA ASP A 960 -19.65 11.47 38.24
C ASP A 960 -19.18 12.93 38.10
N HIS A 961 -18.51 13.43 39.15
CA HIS A 961 -18.04 14.82 39.21
C HIS A 961 -16.75 14.98 38.41
N LYS A 962 -16.76 15.88 37.41
CA LYS A 962 -15.58 16.21 36.61
C LYS A 962 -15.02 17.57 37.04
N ILE A 963 -14.11 17.54 38.01
CA ILE A 963 -13.47 18.75 38.54
C ILE A 963 -12.57 19.36 37.47
N ILE A 964 -12.84 20.61 37.10
CA ILE A 964 -12.06 21.37 36.11
C ILE A 964 -10.94 22.10 36.83
N VAL A 965 -9.70 21.86 36.39
CA VAL A 965 -8.52 22.46 37.01
C VAL A 965 -7.53 22.99 35.98
N VAL A 966 -6.57 23.76 36.48
CA VAL A 966 -5.37 24.17 35.75
C VAL A 966 -4.16 24.05 36.67
N ASP A 967 -3.02 23.63 36.14
CA ASP A 967 -1.73 23.57 36.83
C ASP A 967 -1.37 24.96 37.36
N ALA A 968 -0.97 25.03 38.63
CA ALA A 968 -0.63 26.28 39.29
C ALA A 968 0.52 27.04 38.61
N GLU A 969 1.37 26.33 37.86
CA GLU A 969 2.48 26.90 37.09
C GLU A 969 2.10 27.25 35.64
N ASP A 970 0.90 26.88 35.16
CA ASP A 970 0.46 27.22 33.80
C ASP A 970 0.13 28.72 33.71
N PRO A 971 0.47 29.40 32.59
CA PRO A 971 0.11 30.80 32.38
C PRO A 971 -1.38 31.11 32.59
N LEU A 972 -2.28 30.17 32.32
CA LEU A 972 -3.71 30.32 32.53
C LEU A 972 -4.10 30.43 34.01
N ALA A 973 -3.33 29.87 34.95
CA ALA A 973 -3.66 29.89 36.37
C ALA A 973 -3.64 31.31 36.98
N ALA A 974 -2.80 32.19 36.42
CA ALA A 974 -2.72 33.59 36.83
C ALA A 974 -3.95 34.40 36.40
N SER A 975 -4.54 34.08 35.24
CA SER A 975 -5.67 34.81 34.67
C SER A 975 -7.04 34.17 34.94
N ALA A 976 -7.11 32.87 35.18
CA ALA A 976 -8.36 32.15 35.39
C ALA A 976 -8.61 31.85 36.87
N SER A 977 -9.75 32.30 37.40
CA SER A 977 -10.20 31.96 38.76
C SER A 977 -11.49 31.14 38.76
N SER A 978 -12.12 31.00 37.60
CA SER A 978 -13.28 30.15 37.35
C SER A 978 -13.23 29.56 35.94
N ALA A 979 -14.05 28.56 35.67
CA ALA A 979 -14.18 27.98 34.33
C ALA A 979 -14.70 28.99 33.29
N ALA A 980 -15.38 30.07 33.73
CA ALA A 980 -15.84 31.14 32.85
C ALA A 980 -14.70 32.05 32.33
N ASP A 981 -13.55 32.04 33.01
CA ASP A 981 -12.37 32.82 32.64
C ASP A 981 -11.50 32.10 31.58
N LEU A 982 -11.84 30.86 31.23
CA LEU A 982 -11.13 30.08 30.22
C LEU A 982 -11.34 30.66 28.81
N PRO A 983 -10.40 30.45 27.88
CA PRO A 983 -10.54 30.90 26.50
C PRO A 983 -11.86 30.45 25.86
N ALA A 984 -12.46 31.33 25.06
CA ALA A 984 -13.74 31.06 24.39
C ALA A 984 -13.67 29.74 23.60
N GLY A 985 -14.69 28.89 23.78
CA GLY A 985 -14.80 27.59 23.10
C GLY A 985 -14.21 26.40 23.86
N VAL A 986 -13.38 26.60 24.90
CA VAL A 986 -12.80 25.49 25.69
C VAL A 986 -13.90 24.72 26.44
N VAL A 987 -14.75 25.41 27.20
CA VAL A 987 -15.86 24.79 27.95
C VAL A 987 -16.87 24.11 27.01
N PRO A 988 -17.39 24.75 25.94
CA PRO A 988 -18.25 24.08 24.96
C PRO A 988 -17.64 22.81 24.37
N LYS A 989 -16.34 22.82 24.07
CA LYS A 989 -15.61 21.66 23.57
C LYS A 989 -15.50 20.54 24.61
N LEU A 990 -15.31 20.88 25.88
CA LEU A 990 -15.26 19.93 27.00
C LEU A 990 -16.63 19.26 27.22
N VAL A 991 -17.69 20.06 27.21
CA VAL A 991 -19.09 19.60 27.30
C VAL A 991 -19.43 18.66 26.15
N GLU A 992 -19.10 19.03 24.91
CA GLU A 992 -19.32 18.16 23.75
C GLU A 992 -18.56 16.84 23.90
N TRP A 993 -17.29 16.90 24.31
CA TRP A 993 -16.48 15.71 24.53
C TRP A 993 -17.11 14.78 25.56
N LEU A 994 -17.49 15.30 26.73
CA LEU A 994 -18.14 14.54 27.80
C LEU A 994 -19.45 13.89 27.37
N LYS A 995 -20.25 14.58 26.57
CA LYS A 995 -21.49 14.02 26.01
C LYS A 995 -21.24 12.92 24.99
N ARG A 996 -20.18 13.02 24.18
CA ARG A 996 -20.06 12.22 22.95
C ARG A 996 -18.95 11.18 22.97
N TYR A 997 -18.02 11.18 23.93
CA TYR A 997 -16.84 10.29 23.90
C TYR A 997 -17.17 8.78 23.90
N LYS A 998 -18.36 8.39 24.34
CA LYS A 998 -18.83 6.99 24.35
C LYS A 998 -19.64 6.61 23.11
N THR A 999 -19.98 7.56 22.23
CA THR A 999 -20.85 7.32 21.06
C THR A 999 -20.23 6.37 20.05
N THR A 1000 -18.91 6.44 19.88
CA THR A 1000 -18.15 5.54 19.02
C THR A 1000 -18.05 4.12 19.56
N ASP A 1001 -18.35 3.91 20.85
CA ASP A 1001 -18.52 2.58 21.46
C ASP A 1001 -19.95 2.03 21.30
N GLY A 1002 -20.81 2.73 20.54
CA GLY A 1002 -22.22 2.38 20.34
C GLY A 1002 -23.13 2.74 21.52
N LYS A 1003 -22.66 3.54 22.48
CA LYS A 1003 -23.50 4.05 23.58
C LYS A 1003 -24.23 5.34 23.14
N PRO A 1004 -25.38 5.67 23.74
CA PRO A 1004 -26.01 6.97 23.54
C PRO A 1004 -25.15 8.11 24.08
N GLU A 1005 -25.49 9.35 23.74
CA GLU A 1005 -24.87 10.54 24.33
C GLU A 1005 -25.12 10.60 25.84
N ASN A 1006 -24.06 10.93 26.61
CA ASN A 1006 -24.18 11.14 28.04
C ASN A 1006 -24.96 12.41 28.35
N LYS A 1007 -25.50 12.51 29.56
CA LYS A 1007 -26.19 13.70 30.07
C LYS A 1007 -25.32 14.39 31.10
N LEU A 1008 -25.37 15.72 31.13
CA LEU A 1008 -24.83 16.53 32.21
C LEU A 1008 -26.01 17.09 33.01
N ALA A 1009 -25.82 17.34 34.31
CA ALA A 1009 -26.82 18.09 35.09
C ALA A 1009 -26.97 19.53 34.57
N SER A 1010 -25.86 20.12 34.11
CA SER A 1010 -25.78 21.44 33.50
C SER A 1010 -24.63 21.48 32.47
N ASP A 1011 -24.83 22.17 31.36
CA ASP A 1011 -23.76 22.45 30.37
C ASP A 1011 -22.82 23.58 30.82
N THR A 1012 -23.23 24.35 31.85
CA THR A 1012 -22.42 25.38 32.47
C THR A 1012 -21.74 24.79 33.72
N PRO A 1013 -20.40 24.85 33.83
CA PRO A 1013 -19.70 24.42 35.03
C PRO A 1013 -20.14 25.19 36.27
N THR A 1014 -20.09 24.53 37.43
CA THR A 1014 -20.33 25.18 38.72
C THR A 1014 -19.17 26.13 39.08
N SER A 1015 -19.37 26.97 40.11
CA SER A 1015 -18.34 27.89 40.57
C SER A 1015 -17.15 27.13 41.18
N ALA A 1016 -15.95 27.73 41.13
CA ALA A 1016 -14.76 27.17 41.79
C ALA A 1016 -14.97 26.91 43.29
N ALA A 1017 -15.76 27.75 43.97
CA ALA A 1017 -16.11 27.57 45.36
C ALA A 1017 -16.98 26.32 45.58
N ARG A 1018 -18.00 26.10 44.74
CA ARG A 1018 -18.83 24.90 44.83
C ARG A 1018 -18.04 23.63 44.51
N ALA A 1019 -17.18 23.67 43.50
CA ALA A 1019 -16.29 22.56 43.19
C ALA A 1019 -15.34 22.24 44.36
N ALA A 1020 -14.77 23.25 45.04
CA ALA A 1020 -13.95 23.04 46.23
C ALA A 1020 -14.74 22.43 47.41
N GLU A 1021 -16.02 22.77 47.57
CA GLU A 1021 -16.91 22.10 48.53
C GLU A 1021 -17.08 20.62 48.19
N VAL A 1022 -17.34 20.27 46.92
CA VAL A 1022 -17.45 18.86 46.48
C VAL A 1022 -16.16 18.10 46.78
N VAL A 1023 -15.00 18.69 46.50
CA VAL A 1023 -13.69 18.09 46.84
C VAL A 1023 -13.56 17.83 48.33
N LYS A 1024 -13.95 18.80 49.17
CA LYS A 1024 -13.94 18.64 50.62
C LYS A 1024 -14.90 17.54 51.09
N GLU A 1025 -16.13 17.52 50.56
CA GLU A 1025 -17.14 16.52 50.89
C GLU A 1025 -16.68 15.10 50.53
N CYS A 1026 -16.00 14.92 49.40
CA CYS A 1026 -15.45 13.63 48.97
C CYS A 1026 -14.20 13.24 49.76
N HIS A 1027 -13.41 14.22 50.23
CA HIS A 1027 -12.31 13.95 51.16
C HIS A 1027 -12.82 13.45 52.51
N GLU A 1028 -13.87 14.07 53.05
CA GLU A 1028 -14.54 13.62 54.29
C GLU A 1028 -15.14 12.21 54.11
N SER A 1029 -15.77 11.94 52.96
CA SER A 1029 -16.24 10.60 52.59
C SER A 1029 -15.11 9.57 52.54
N TRP A 1030 -13.96 9.92 51.96
CA TRP A 1030 -12.77 9.05 51.95
C TRP A 1030 -12.22 8.79 53.36
N GLN A 1031 -12.18 9.81 54.23
CA GLN A 1031 -11.76 9.63 55.62
C GLN A 1031 -12.69 8.66 56.36
N ALA A 1032 -14.01 8.79 56.15
CA ALA A 1032 -15.00 7.85 56.70
C ALA A 1032 -14.82 6.43 56.13
N LEU A 1033 -14.53 6.29 54.84
CA LEU A 1033 -14.18 5.01 54.19
C LEU A 1033 -12.92 4.39 54.81
N LYS A 1034 -11.88 5.19 55.05
CA LYS A 1034 -10.64 4.71 55.69
C LYS A 1034 -10.87 4.30 57.14
N ALA A 1035 -11.66 5.05 57.89
CA ALA A 1035 -11.97 4.76 59.29
C ALA A 1035 -12.84 3.50 59.45
N ARG A 1036 -13.82 3.29 58.56
CA ARG A 1036 -14.70 2.10 58.59
C ARG A 1036 -14.00 0.82 58.10
N GLY A 1037 -12.90 0.95 57.35
CA GLY A 1037 -12.20 -0.17 56.72
C GLY A 1037 -12.91 -0.69 55.46
N ALA A 1038 -12.30 -1.67 54.79
CA ALA A 1038 -12.76 -2.13 53.47
C ALA A 1038 -14.18 -2.74 53.48
N GLY A 1039 -14.63 -3.28 54.61
CA GLY A 1039 -15.97 -3.89 54.73
C GLY A 1039 -16.25 -4.87 53.59
N THR A 1040 -17.40 -4.69 52.91
CA THR A 1040 -17.80 -5.44 51.71
C THR A 1040 -17.43 -4.76 50.38
N THR A 1041 -16.71 -3.63 50.41
CA THR A 1041 -16.40 -2.85 49.19
C THR A 1041 -15.41 -3.54 48.27
N GLY A 1042 -14.59 -4.46 48.79
CA GLY A 1042 -13.51 -5.10 48.03
C GLY A 1042 -12.31 -4.19 47.77
N PHE A 1043 -12.32 -2.94 48.25
CA PHE A 1043 -11.22 -2.00 48.05
C PHE A 1043 -10.01 -2.35 48.88
N TRP A 1044 -8.83 -2.12 48.32
CA TRP A 1044 -7.59 -2.10 49.07
C TRP A 1044 -7.44 -0.71 49.69
N LEU A 1045 -7.45 -0.65 51.04
CA LEU A 1045 -7.40 0.60 51.78
C LEU A 1045 -6.07 0.85 52.51
N GLY A 1046 -5.04 0.02 52.32
CA GLY A 1046 -3.78 0.10 53.07
C GLY A 1046 -3.65 -1.00 54.11
#